data_AF-A0AAJ7CF50-F1
#
_entry.id   AF-A0AAJ7CF50-F1
#
_cell.length_a   1.000
_cell.length_b   1.000
_cell.length_c   1.000
_cell.angle_alpha   90.00
_cell.angle_beta   90.00
_cell.angle_gamma   90.00
#
_symmetry.space_group_name_H-M   'P 1'
#
loop_
_entity.id
_entity.type
_entity.pdbx_description
1 polymer ?
#
loop_
_entity_poly.entity_id
_entity_poly.type
_entity_poly.pdbx_seq_one_letter_code
_entity_poly.pdbx_strand_id
1 'polypeptide(L)'
;MSPIGDTAIRKGRNESPLLGSPKTVALCISLLISASSFIMNESTADNDDSFTKSEEKESIEDKYYKLRGFAVKLKKKLHDLSEQLRVSETEKIKISADKEDLQNKLMQISENARKLQTIHSEYDKLQDDLEQEKCENKKLEKNLESLISENTSLKESLYEKKENITRLSNKNEYLSKENAKLQLILKQNQDKINVLMDEIKTELVIREQKDKEYEEMKSTLNLEIDTRKTIQAQLESFKQEYAMNNVLSLEVENYEKSIRDLQTKLNEEAMKNDSFKDTIEKHLMTIDNLSEQIVELRDTCLTKTNQITILGEKNEHIKQELCEVKRKATEHKKKMDKLIDELRDFKANTNTLNEQIETLSTENCRLLQELKYLDEAHNKKVMQLENEIVNLNIALTNSHNEMEALQAEFTGYKLRAQSVLRNKQSHNKETGSGGRSLNEIEEELEHTRTHAALLRDKLENYTQRLEYSTREISVLKEERDQAYATLNETIEKMNIHRQEFSSLMEQRRSESLKFQEMQIEHSKQIEVLQQTQKNNLSTIKEKYQIEIQNLQMEVQKYKCGSNDNVTNIYPEKQEDSVADTENHPRFSGMSILEREDGEGSESVDSYPSVAPNIEKLRKPALMPLDELLNSPDDFTTSQNSSFPNRQELEIYERRVKHLTALLSDAEKDIAKLTQLNQLLKEEIRRQQRSVEREQHANNFEYLKNVVFKFVTLKNGDERSHLIPVLNTILKLSPEETQKLNVVAGVTGKSWIPGIPIPGWNHN
;
A
#
# COMPACT_ATOMS: atom_id res chain seq x y z
N MET A 1 29.32 -19.22 34.80
CA MET A 1 30.79 -19.08 34.94
C MET A 1 31.07 -17.68 35.46
N SER A 2 31.31 -17.55 36.76
CA SER A 2 32.25 -16.54 37.31
C SER A 2 33.69 -16.99 36.91
N PRO A 3 34.79 -16.20 37.07
CA PRO A 3 34.97 -15.25 38.19
C PRO A 3 35.99 -14.07 38.08
N ILE A 4 35.99 -13.23 39.15
CA ILE A 4 37.11 -12.51 39.83
C ILE A 4 37.76 -11.31 39.09
N GLY A 5 38.05 -10.15 39.71
CA GLY A 5 38.14 -9.77 41.13
C GLY A 5 38.05 -8.25 41.34
N ASP A 6 37.46 -7.81 42.47
CA ASP A 6 38.15 -7.28 43.66
C ASP A 6 38.93 -5.98 43.38
N THR A 7 38.49 -4.81 43.88
CA THR A 7 38.91 -4.36 45.22
C THR A 7 37.97 -3.31 45.84
N ALA A 8 37.73 -3.49 47.14
CA ALA A 8 37.00 -2.63 48.07
C ALA A 8 37.77 -1.32 48.39
N ILE A 9 37.19 -0.25 48.97
CA ILE A 9 36.93 0.06 50.41
C ILE A 9 36.64 1.60 50.37
N ARG A 10 35.62 2.26 50.96
CA ARG A 10 35.17 2.35 52.36
C ARG A 10 33.85 3.13 52.46
N LYS A 11 33.00 2.72 53.39
CA LYS A 11 31.79 3.39 53.89
C LYS A 11 32.12 4.67 54.68
N GLY A 12 31.20 5.64 54.63
CA GLY A 12 30.98 6.67 55.64
C GLY A 12 29.50 7.08 55.66
N ARG A 13 28.77 6.67 56.71
CA ARG A 13 27.38 7.01 57.02
C ARG A 13 27.33 8.29 57.86
N ASN A 14 26.21 9.01 57.72
CA ASN A 14 25.43 9.77 58.71
C ASN A 14 26.16 10.52 59.84
N GLU A 15 25.85 11.80 60.02
CA GLU A 15 24.94 12.28 61.08
C GLU A 15 24.90 13.82 61.11
N SER A 16 23.67 14.35 61.19
CA SER A 16 23.34 15.70 61.64
C SER A 16 23.71 15.89 63.13
N PRO A 17 23.97 17.13 63.59
CA PRO A 17 22.93 17.82 64.37
C PRO A 17 22.86 19.32 63.99
N LEU A 18 21.68 19.91 63.80
CA LEU A 18 20.77 20.51 64.79
C LEU A 18 21.41 21.58 65.72
N LEU A 19 20.82 22.78 65.58
CA LEU A 19 20.67 23.91 66.52
C LEU A 19 21.87 24.79 66.90
N GLY A 20 21.71 26.08 66.58
CA GLY A 20 22.43 27.19 67.20
C GLY A 20 22.36 28.48 66.40
N SER A 21 21.20 29.15 66.35
CA SER A 21 21.08 30.53 65.88
C SER A 21 21.06 31.50 67.09
N PRO A 22 21.08 32.83 66.92
CA PRO A 22 22.31 33.62 66.84
C PRO A 22 22.24 34.83 67.78
N LYS A 23 23.19 35.02 68.71
CA LYS A 23 23.31 36.30 69.44
C LYS A 23 24.76 36.62 69.70
N THR A 24 25.09 37.91 69.61
CA THR A 24 26.36 38.58 69.98
C THR A 24 27.27 38.98 68.82
N VAL A 25 26.79 39.77 67.85
CA VAL A 25 27.63 40.80 67.20
C VAL A 25 26.74 41.98 66.76
N ALA A 26 26.43 42.89 67.68
CA ALA A 26 26.01 44.25 67.37
C ALA A 26 26.23 45.12 68.62
N LEU A 27 26.68 46.36 68.40
CA LEU A 27 27.09 47.40 69.37
C LEU A 27 28.52 47.30 69.92
N CYS A 28 29.46 47.98 69.23
CA CYS A 28 30.63 48.59 69.88
C CYS A 28 31.20 49.79 69.10
N ILE A 29 30.37 50.60 68.41
CA ILE A 29 30.79 51.93 67.92
C ILE A 29 29.66 52.94 68.17
N SER A 30 29.59 53.44 69.40
CA SER A 30 29.07 54.76 69.74
C SER A 30 29.36 55.03 71.21
N LEU A 31 29.86 56.22 71.52
CA LEU A 31 30.11 56.82 72.85
C LEU A 31 31.53 56.64 73.43
N LEU A 32 32.43 57.52 72.99
CA LEU A 32 33.61 57.94 73.74
C LEU A 32 33.59 59.47 73.87
N ILE A 33 32.56 60.00 74.51
CA ILE A 33 32.51 61.36 75.04
C ILE A 33 31.76 61.29 76.39
N SER A 34 32.33 61.92 77.41
CA SER A 34 31.80 62.17 78.76
C SER A 34 31.89 61.04 79.80
N ALA A 35 32.96 61.09 80.61
CA ALA A 35 32.90 60.70 82.02
C ALA A 35 34.01 61.41 82.82
N SER A 36 33.85 62.72 82.99
CA SER A 36 34.36 63.43 84.17
C SER A 36 33.25 63.49 85.20
N SER A 37 33.62 63.38 86.48
CA SER A 37 32.83 63.71 87.68
C SER A 37 31.93 62.60 88.26
N PHE A 38 32.30 62.04 89.42
CA PHE A 38 31.66 62.18 90.75
C PHE A 38 32.34 61.19 91.74
N ILE A 39 33.17 61.64 92.70
CA ILE A 39 32.85 61.97 94.11
C ILE A 39 32.20 60.80 94.90
N MET A 40 32.95 60.24 95.87
CA MET A 40 32.70 60.26 97.34
C MET A 40 33.80 59.38 98.00
N ASN A 41 34.65 59.86 98.91
CA ASN A 41 34.48 60.36 100.29
C ASN A 41 34.71 59.24 101.33
N GLU A 42 35.22 59.65 102.52
CA GLU A 42 35.43 58.87 103.77
C GLU A 42 36.62 57.88 103.81
N SER A 43 37.50 57.80 104.83
CA SER A 43 37.67 58.55 106.08
C SER A 43 38.98 58.12 106.80
N THR A 44 39.74 59.10 107.29
CA THR A 44 40.32 59.26 108.66
C THR A 44 40.68 58.07 109.56
N ALA A 45 41.93 58.04 110.04
CA ALA A 45 42.39 57.83 111.45
C ALA A 45 43.93 57.63 111.43
N ASP A 46 44.77 58.61 111.79
CA ASP A 46 45.26 58.96 113.13
C ASP A 46 45.89 57.82 113.95
N ASN A 47 47.21 57.89 114.17
CA ASN A 47 47.79 58.00 115.51
C ASN A 47 49.28 58.38 115.48
N ASP A 48 49.55 59.50 116.17
CA ASP A 48 50.78 59.95 116.85
C ASP A 48 51.53 58.80 117.58
N ASP A 49 52.78 58.88 118.04
CA ASP A 49 53.55 60.00 118.57
C ASP A 49 55.01 59.53 118.77
N SER A 50 55.98 60.45 118.75
CA SER A 50 56.91 60.67 119.88
C SER A 50 58.07 61.57 119.47
N PHE A 51 57.97 62.81 119.95
CA PHE A 51 59.00 63.79 120.20
C PHE A 51 60.34 63.23 120.71
N THR A 52 61.47 63.88 120.37
CA THR A 52 62.25 64.67 121.34
C THR A 52 63.36 65.47 120.67
N LYS A 53 63.39 66.77 121.00
CA LYS A 53 64.51 67.69 120.80
C LYS A 53 65.71 67.23 121.62
N SER A 54 66.91 67.30 121.04
CA SER A 54 68.11 67.65 121.80
C SER A 54 68.96 68.59 120.95
N GLU A 55 69.17 69.78 121.47
CA GLU A 55 70.14 70.74 120.96
C GLU A 55 71.53 70.16 121.17
N GLU A 56 72.31 70.05 120.09
CA GLU A 56 73.76 70.14 120.15
C GLU A 56 74.26 70.44 118.75
N LYS A 57 75.30 71.27 118.69
CA LYS A 57 75.81 71.96 117.50
C LYS A 57 76.25 70.98 116.40
N GLU A 58 75.32 70.56 115.54
CA GLU A 58 75.64 70.12 114.17
C GLU A 58 75.97 71.38 113.36
N SER A 59 77.18 71.43 112.80
CA SER A 59 77.72 72.56 112.05
C SER A 59 76.77 72.96 110.92
N ILE A 60 76.78 74.23 110.47
CA ILE A 60 76.03 74.66 109.25
C ILE A 60 76.33 73.72 108.06
N GLU A 61 77.52 73.12 108.07
CA GLU A 61 77.90 72.01 107.19
C GLU A 61 76.93 70.83 107.21
N ASP A 62 76.49 70.31 108.35
CA ASP A 62 75.66 69.10 108.41
C ASP A 62 74.23 69.33 107.87
N LYS A 63 73.66 70.51 108.11
CA LYS A 63 72.40 70.93 107.47
C LYS A 63 72.57 71.11 105.96
N TYR A 64 73.70 71.67 105.53
CA TYR A 64 74.03 71.79 104.12
C TYR A 64 74.25 70.42 103.45
N TYR A 65 74.90 69.45 104.12
CA TYR A 65 75.07 68.08 103.64
C TYR A 65 73.73 67.32 103.57
N LYS A 66 72.84 67.47 104.56
CA LYS A 66 71.48 66.89 104.52
C LYS A 66 70.63 67.51 103.41
N LEU A 67 70.62 68.85 103.27
CA LEU A 67 69.89 69.54 102.20
C LEU A 67 70.45 69.21 100.81
N ARG A 68 71.78 69.13 100.67
CA ARG A 68 72.46 68.66 99.45
C ARG A 68 72.09 67.19 99.16
N GLY A 69 72.01 66.34 100.18
CA GLY A 69 71.53 64.97 100.06
C GLY A 69 70.08 64.87 99.58
N PHE A 70 69.18 65.71 100.09
CA PHE A 70 67.79 65.82 99.61
C PHE A 70 67.71 66.38 98.19
N ALA A 71 68.47 67.41 97.86
CA ALA A 71 68.54 67.97 96.51
C ALA A 71 69.09 66.94 95.50
N VAL A 72 70.09 66.14 95.89
CA VAL A 72 70.59 65.02 95.06
C VAL A 72 69.54 63.92 94.91
N LYS A 73 68.83 63.56 95.99
CA LYS A 73 67.72 62.58 95.92
C LYS A 73 66.56 63.08 95.06
N LEU A 74 66.20 64.35 95.14
CA LEU A 74 65.17 64.97 94.31
C LEU A 74 65.62 65.09 92.85
N LYS A 75 66.88 65.46 92.60
CA LYS A 75 67.46 65.46 91.25
C LYS A 75 67.49 64.05 90.65
N LYS A 76 67.82 63.03 91.45
CA LYS A 76 67.75 61.62 91.03
C LYS A 76 66.31 61.20 90.75
N LYS A 77 65.35 61.49 91.65
CA LYS A 77 63.92 61.22 91.41
C LYS A 77 63.38 61.95 90.18
N LEU A 78 63.78 63.19 89.93
CA LEU A 78 63.37 63.96 88.76
C LEU A 78 63.99 63.40 87.48
N HIS A 79 65.25 62.94 87.54
CA HIS A 79 65.88 62.23 86.44
C HIS A 79 65.16 60.89 86.16
N ASP A 80 64.91 60.09 87.20
CA ASP A 80 64.19 58.81 87.08
C ASP A 80 62.76 59.02 86.53
N LEU A 81 62.03 60.05 87.00
CA LEU A 81 60.69 60.38 86.46
C LEU A 81 60.76 60.88 85.02
N SER A 82 61.75 61.71 84.68
CA SER A 82 61.94 62.23 83.32
C SER A 82 62.34 61.11 82.36
N GLU A 83 63.11 60.12 82.83
CA GLU A 83 63.46 58.93 82.07
C GLU A 83 62.25 58.02 81.88
N GLN A 84 61.45 57.80 82.92
CA GLN A 84 60.18 57.05 82.81
C GLN A 84 59.21 57.72 81.84
N LEU A 85 59.08 59.04 81.89
CA LEU A 85 58.22 59.80 80.97
C LEU A 85 58.73 59.70 79.53
N ARG A 86 60.04 59.80 79.31
CA ARG A 86 60.66 59.59 78.00
C ARG A 86 60.43 58.18 77.46
N VAL A 87 60.58 57.15 78.31
CA VAL A 87 60.31 55.76 77.93
C VAL A 87 58.84 55.58 77.56
N SER A 88 57.93 56.08 78.39
CA SER A 88 56.48 56.03 78.12
C SER A 88 56.08 56.77 76.84
N GLU A 89 56.69 57.93 76.55
CA GLU A 89 56.48 58.65 75.28
C GLU A 89 56.98 57.83 74.08
N THR A 90 58.16 57.20 74.18
CA THR A 90 58.66 56.33 73.10
C THR A 90 57.80 55.07 72.91
N GLU A 91 57.28 54.49 73.98
CA GLU A 91 56.33 53.37 73.91
C GLU A 91 55.00 53.79 73.30
N LYS A 92 54.49 54.98 73.64
CA LYS A 92 53.27 55.52 73.04
C LYS A 92 53.44 55.76 71.53
N ILE A 93 54.59 56.25 71.09
CA ILE A 93 54.90 56.41 69.66
C ILE A 93 54.94 55.05 68.95
N LYS A 94 55.59 54.04 69.55
CA LYS A 94 55.63 52.67 69.01
C LYS A 94 54.23 52.06 68.92
N ILE A 95 53.44 52.14 69.99
CA ILE A 95 52.05 51.65 70.01
C ILE A 95 51.19 52.38 68.98
N SER A 96 51.41 53.68 68.77
CA SER A 96 50.70 54.44 67.73
C SER A 96 51.07 53.97 66.33
N ALA A 97 52.35 53.70 66.05
CA ALA A 97 52.80 53.15 64.78
C ALA A 97 52.26 51.72 64.55
N ASP A 98 52.32 50.86 65.56
CA ASP A 98 51.78 49.49 65.49
C ASP A 98 50.27 49.49 65.26
N LYS A 99 49.55 50.45 65.86
CA LYS A 99 48.11 50.63 65.63
C LYS A 99 47.81 51.05 64.19
N GLU A 100 48.59 51.96 63.62
CA GLU A 100 48.44 52.40 62.23
C GLU A 100 48.73 51.24 61.26
N ASP A 101 49.78 50.45 61.51
CA ASP A 101 50.11 49.25 60.73
C ASP A 101 49.03 48.18 60.81
N LEU A 102 48.46 47.94 62.00
CA LEU A 102 47.33 47.02 62.18
C LEU A 102 46.07 47.52 61.47
N GLN A 103 45.80 48.83 61.52
CA GLN A 103 44.68 49.43 60.82
C GLN A 103 44.81 49.30 59.29
N ASN A 104 46.02 49.49 58.75
CA ASN A 104 46.32 49.28 57.34
C ASN A 104 46.16 47.82 56.92
N LYS A 105 46.65 46.87 57.73
CA LYS A 105 46.45 45.43 57.49
C LYS A 105 44.97 45.04 57.53
N LEU A 106 44.20 45.59 58.45
CA LEU A 106 42.75 45.35 58.54
C LEU A 106 42.02 45.87 57.30
N MET A 107 42.41 47.05 56.80
CA MET A 107 41.85 47.63 55.58
C MET A 107 42.17 46.77 54.35
N GLN A 108 43.41 46.27 54.23
CA GLN A 108 43.79 45.34 53.17
C GLN A 108 43.03 44.01 53.23
N ILE A 109 42.85 43.43 54.43
CA ILE A 109 42.06 42.20 54.60
C ILE A 109 40.60 42.44 54.18
N SER A 110 40.01 43.58 54.55
CA SER A 110 38.66 43.96 54.15
C SER A 110 38.52 44.15 52.63
N GLU A 111 39.50 44.76 51.98
CA GLU A 111 39.54 44.87 50.52
C GLU A 111 39.69 43.52 49.83
N ASN A 112 40.56 42.65 50.34
CA ASN A 112 40.73 41.30 49.80
C ASN A 112 39.47 40.44 49.99
N ALA A 113 38.78 40.57 51.12
CA ALA A 113 37.49 39.91 51.35
C ALA A 113 36.43 40.38 50.35
N ARG A 114 36.36 41.69 50.06
CA ARG A 114 35.48 42.23 49.01
C ARG A 114 35.83 41.70 47.63
N LYS A 115 37.12 41.69 47.24
CA LYS A 115 37.56 41.12 45.95
C LYS A 115 37.21 39.63 45.84
N LEU A 116 37.41 38.86 46.91
CA LEU A 116 37.05 37.44 46.94
C LEU A 116 35.54 37.25 46.79
N GLN A 117 34.74 38.08 47.45
CA GLN A 117 33.28 38.06 47.29
C GLN A 117 32.86 38.38 45.85
N THR A 118 33.49 39.37 45.20
CA THR A 118 33.25 39.68 43.79
C THR A 118 33.61 38.50 42.89
N ILE A 119 34.78 37.89 43.07
CA ILE A 119 35.22 36.72 42.31
C ILE A 119 34.24 35.54 42.49
N HIS A 120 33.76 35.29 43.72
CA HIS A 120 32.74 34.27 43.95
C HIS A 120 31.45 34.57 43.20
N SER A 121 30.96 35.82 43.25
CA SER A 121 29.74 36.18 42.51
C SER A 121 29.91 36.08 40.99
N GLU A 122 31.12 36.32 40.46
CA GLU A 122 31.43 36.14 39.05
C GLU A 122 31.54 34.66 38.68
N TYR A 123 32.13 33.84 39.56
CA TYR A 123 32.20 32.38 39.37
C TYR A 123 30.81 31.75 39.34
N ASP A 124 29.94 32.12 40.28
CA ASP A 124 28.56 31.64 40.34
C ASP A 124 27.79 32.00 39.07
N LYS A 125 27.90 33.26 38.60
CA LYS A 125 27.33 33.69 37.32
C LYS A 125 27.86 32.88 36.13
N LEU A 126 29.18 32.69 36.07
CA LEU A 126 29.79 31.91 34.98
C LEU A 126 29.32 30.45 35.00
N GLN A 127 29.06 29.91 36.17
CA GLN A 127 28.55 28.55 36.33
C GLN A 127 27.08 28.44 35.92
N ASP A 128 26.25 29.42 36.26
CA ASP A 128 24.87 29.52 35.79
C ASP A 128 24.82 29.63 34.25
N ASP A 129 25.64 30.50 33.67
CA ASP A 129 25.75 30.67 32.21
C ASP A 129 26.20 29.35 31.53
N LEU A 130 27.18 28.65 32.12
CA LEU A 130 27.64 27.35 31.62
C LEU A 130 26.54 26.27 31.69
N GLU A 131 25.73 26.26 32.75
CA GLU A 131 24.61 25.34 32.88
C GLU A 131 23.49 25.66 31.90
N GLN A 132 23.23 26.95 31.65
CA GLN A 132 22.30 27.39 30.62
C GLN A 132 22.74 26.92 29.22
N GLU A 133 23.99 27.20 28.83
CA GLU A 133 24.57 26.77 27.55
C GLU A 133 24.55 25.25 27.40
N LYS A 134 24.79 24.49 28.48
CA LYS A 134 24.66 23.02 28.46
C LYS A 134 23.21 22.56 28.24
N CYS A 135 22.24 23.26 28.84
CA CYS A 135 20.83 22.95 28.62
C CYS A 135 20.39 23.28 27.19
N GLU A 136 20.86 24.40 26.63
CA GLU A 136 20.58 24.78 25.25
C GLU A 136 21.22 23.81 24.26
N ASN A 137 22.48 23.40 24.46
CA ASN A 137 23.13 22.37 23.66
C ASN A 137 22.37 21.04 23.69
N LYS A 138 21.90 20.59 24.87
CA LYS A 138 21.07 19.38 24.96
C LYS A 138 19.74 19.50 24.23
N LYS A 139 19.12 20.69 24.23
CA LYS A 139 17.89 20.95 23.46
C LYS A 139 18.18 20.87 21.95
N LEU A 140 19.27 21.49 21.50
CA LEU A 140 19.71 21.45 20.11
C LEU A 140 20.07 20.02 19.66
N GLU A 141 20.75 19.24 20.49
CA GLU A 141 21.05 17.83 20.25
C GLU A 141 19.76 17.02 20.05
N LYS A 142 18.78 17.15 20.95
CA LYS A 142 17.48 16.47 20.81
C LYS A 142 16.73 16.89 19.55
N ASN A 143 16.76 18.18 19.20
CA ASN A 143 16.14 18.67 17.98
C ASN A 143 16.82 18.11 16.73
N LEU A 144 18.15 18.02 16.72
CA LEU A 144 18.91 17.38 15.65
C LEU A 144 18.61 15.89 15.55
N GLU A 145 18.55 15.17 16.67
CA GLU A 145 18.15 13.75 16.71
C GLU A 145 16.75 13.54 16.15
N SER A 146 15.78 14.38 16.54
CA SER A 146 14.42 14.35 15.99
C SER A 146 14.40 14.62 14.49
N LEU A 147 15.12 15.63 14.02
CA LEU A 147 15.22 15.97 12.59
C LEU A 147 15.92 14.87 11.78
N ILE A 148 16.92 14.20 12.36
CA ILE A 148 17.58 13.04 11.75
C ILE A 148 16.59 11.89 11.65
N SER A 149 15.85 11.59 12.72
CA SER A 149 14.83 10.54 12.74
C SER A 149 13.73 10.78 11.69
N GLU A 150 13.23 12.02 11.60
CA GLU A 150 12.24 12.40 10.59
C GLU A 150 12.80 12.29 9.16
N ASN A 151 14.05 12.73 8.94
CA ASN A 151 14.72 12.56 7.64
C ASN A 151 14.90 11.08 7.28
N THR A 152 15.22 10.22 8.24
CA THR A 152 15.33 8.78 7.99
C THR A 152 14.00 8.17 7.62
N SER A 153 12.90 8.50 8.32
CA SER A 153 11.57 8.01 7.98
C SER A 153 11.08 8.54 6.62
N LEU A 154 11.38 9.81 6.31
CA LEU A 154 11.05 10.39 5.01
C LEU A 154 11.83 9.72 3.89
N LYS A 155 13.12 9.41 4.09
CA LYS A 155 13.93 8.65 3.12
C LYS A 155 13.37 7.25 2.89
N GLU A 156 13.03 6.52 3.95
CA GLU A 156 12.43 5.18 3.87
C GLU A 156 11.12 5.22 3.08
N SER A 157 10.21 6.14 3.42
CA SER A 157 8.97 6.37 2.67
C SER A 157 9.23 6.70 1.19
N LEU A 158 10.25 7.52 0.89
CA LEU A 158 10.62 7.86 -0.47
C LEU A 158 11.17 6.63 -1.24
N TYR A 159 11.95 5.77 -0.59
CA TYR A 159 12.39 4.49 -1.17
C TYR A 159 11.21 3.56 -1.45
N GLU A 160 10.27 3.40 -0.51
CA GLU A 160 9.04 2.62 -0.73
C GLU A 160 8.19 3.18 -1.89
N LYS A 161 8.02 4.50 -1.96
CA LYS A 161 7.29 5.14 -3.06
C LYS A 161 8.02 4.93 -4.39
N LYS A 162 9.35 5.04 -4.43
CA LYS A 162 10.15 4.73 -5.63
C LYS A 162 10.00 3.29 -6.07
N GLU A 163 10.05 2.34 -5.15
CA GLU A 163 9.85 0.91 -5.45
C GLU A 163 8.43 0.62 -5.96
N ASN A 164 7.43 1.27 -5.36
CA ASN A 164 6.04 1.17 -5.85
C ASN A 164 5.89 1.76 -7.27
N ILE A 165 6.54 2.89 -7.55
CA ILE A 165 6.55 3.49 -8.89
C ILE A 165 7.24 2.57 -9.89
N THR A 166 8.39 1.97 -9.57
CA THR A 166 9.08 1.04 -10.49
C THR A 166 8.24 -0.22 -10.71
N ARG A 167 7.60 -0.75 -9.66
CA ARG A 167 6.69 -1.90 -9.77
C ARG A 167 5.47 -1.59 -10.65
N LEU A 168 4.84 -0.43 -10.46
CA LEU A 168 3.71 0.02 -11.28
C LEU A 168 4.13 0.31 -12.72
N SER A 169 5.31 0.93 -12.93
CA SER A 169 5.88 1.17 -14.25
C SER A 169 6.10 -0.15 -15.00
N ASN A 170 6.73 -1.14 -14.36
CA ASN A 170 6.94 -2.47 -14.93
C ASN A 170 5.62 -3.18 -15.25
N LYS A 171 4.59 -3.02 -14.39
CA LYS A 171 3.25 -3.55 -14.64
C LYS A 171 2.59 -2.86 -15.84
N ASN A 172 2.73 -1.54 -15.97
CA ASN A 172 2.22 -0.79 -17.12
C ASN A 172 2.93 -1.18 -18.41
N GLU A 173 4.24 -1.38 -18.38
CA GLU A 173 5.00 -1.83 -19.55
C GLU A 173 4.58 -3.25 -19.96
N TYR A 174 4.38 -4.15 -19.00
CA TYR A 174 3.85 -5.48 -19.26
C TYR A 174 2.45 -5.43 -19.89
N LEU A 175 1.52 -4.67 -19.29
CA LEU A 175 0.17 -4.49 -19.82
C LEU A 175 0.17 -3.85 -21.20
N SER A 176 1.05 -2.88 -21.46
CA SER A 176 1.21 -2.25 -22.77
C SER A 176 1.69 -3.26 -23.82
N LYS A 177 2.67 -4.11 -23.50
CA LYS A 177 3.12 -5.21 -24.38
C LYS A 177 2.01 -6.23 -24.64
N GLU A 178 1.23 -6.57 -23.63
CA GLU A 178 0.09 -7.48 -23.78
C GLU A 178 -1.02 -6.86 -24.64
N ASN A 179 -1.31 -5.58 -24.45
CA ASN A 179 -2.30 -4.85 -25.24
C ASN A 179 -1.88 -4.73 -26.71
N ALA A 180 -0.58 -4.50 -26.98
CA ALA A 180 -0.02 -4.52 -28.33
C ALA A 180 -0.15 -5.90 -29.01
N LYS A 181 0.07 -7.00 -28.25
CA LYS A 181 -0.15 -8.37 -28.75
C LYS A 181 -1.62 -8.63 -29.05
N LEU A 182 -2.53 -8.19 -28.17
CA LEU A 182 -3.97 -8.32 -28.38
C LEU A 182 -4.44 -7.52 -29.60
N GLN A 183 -3.91 -6.30 -29.82
CA GLN A 183 -4.16 -5.52 -31.03
C GLN A 183 -3.69 -6.24 -32.30
N LEU A 184 -2.51 -6.88 -32.26
CA LEU A 184 -2.00 -7.67 -33.38
C LEU A 184 -2.95 -8.84 -33.71
N ILE A 185 -3.38 -9.58 -32.69
CA ILE A 185 -4.33 -10.70 -32.84
C ILE A 185 -5.68 -10.20 -33.37
N LEU A 186 -6.18 -9.07 -32.87
CA LEU A 186 -7.40 -8.45 -33.37
C LEU A 186 -7.28 -8.10 -34.85
N LYS A 187 -6.16 -7.51 -35.27
CA LYS A 187 -5.90 -7.18 -36.67
C LYS A 187 -5.85 -8.44 -37.54
N GLN A 188 -5.15 -9.48 -37.10
CA GLN A 188 -5.11 -10.77 -37.81
C GLN A 188 -6.51 -11.41 -37.96
N ASN A 189 -7.33 -11.35 -36.90
CA ASN A 189 -8.70 -11.84 -36.96
C ASN A 189 -9.56 -10.99 -37.91
N GLN A 190 -9.38 -9.66 -37.91
CA GLN A 190 -10.07 -8.76 -38.84
C GLN A 190 -9.69 -9.07 -40.30
N ASP A 191 -8.40 -9.27 -40.58
CA ASP A 191 -7.91 -9.64 -41.90
C ASP A 191 -8.48 -10.99 -42.34
N LYS A 192 -8.56 -11.98 -41.42
CA LYS A 192 -9.16 -13.29 -41.71
C LYS A 192 -10.67 -13.21 -41.97
N ILE A 193 -11.39 -12.36 -41.25
CA ILE A 193 -12.81 -12.08 -41.54
C ILE A 193 -12.97 -11.47 -42.93
N ASN A 194 -12.10 -10.54 -43.33
CA ASN A 194 -12.16 -9.95 -44.66
C ASN A 194 -11.92 -10.98 -45.76
N VAL A 195 -10.93 -11.87 -45.58
CA VAL A 195 -10.67 -12.97 -46.52
C VAL A 195 -11.88 -13.91 -46.63
N LEU A 196 -12.47 -14.33 -45.50
CA LEU A 196 -13.68 -15.16 -45.49
C LEU A 196 -14.87 -14.46 -46.14
N MET A 197 -15.02 -13.14 -45.96
CA MET A 197 -16.06 -12.35 -46.62
C MET A 197 -15.87 -12.32 -48.14
N ASP A 198 -14.64 -12.22 -48.62
CA ASP A 198 -14.35 -12.26 -50.05
C ASP A 198 -14.52 -13.67 -50.63
N GLU A 199 -14.15 -14.72 -49.89
CA GLU A 199 -14.46 -16.11 -50.24
C GLU A 199 -15.98 -16.35 -50.39
N ILE A 200 -16.79 -15.86 -49.45
CA ILE A 200 -18.26 -15.95 -49.52
C ILE A 200 -18.80 -15.24 -50.77
N LYS A 201 -18.26 -14.07 -51.12
CA LYS A 201 -18.68 -13.36 -52.35
C LYS A 201 -18.31 -14.14 -53.60
N THR A 202 -17.10 -14.71 -53.66
CA THR A 202 -16.69 -15.53 -54.80
C THR A 202 -17.53 -16.79 -54.93
N GLU A 203 -17.87 -17.44 -53.81
CA GLU A 203 -18.72 -18.62 -53.80
C GLU A 203 -20.14 -18.30 -54.30
N LEU A 204 -20.70 -17.15 -53.90
CA LEU A 204 -21.99 -16.67 -54.42
C LEU A 204 -21.98 -16.49 -55.94
N VAL A 205 -20.92 -15.88 -56.49
CA VAL A 205 -20.77 -15.68 -57.94
C VAL A 205 -20.63 -17.01 -58.68
N ILE A 206 -19.86 -17.96 -58.13
CA ILE A 206 -19.71 -19.30 -58.71
C ILE A 206 -21.06 -20.04 -58.71
N ARG A 207 -21.82 -19.95 -57.62
CA ARG A 207 -23.13 -20.58 -57.50
C ARG A 207 -24.11 -20.03 -58.54
N GLU A 208 -24.15 -18.71 -58.72
CA GLU A 208 -24.98 -18.05 -59.72
C GLU A 208 -24.58 -18.42 -61.16
N GLN A 209 -23.28 -18.60 -61.41
CA GLN A 209 -22.78 -19.04 -62.71
C GLN A 209 -23.18 -20.50 -63.00
N LYS A 210 -23.07 -21.40 -62.01
CA LYS A 210 -23.53 -22.79 -62.14
C LYS A 210 -25.03 -22.90 -62.36
N ASP A 211 -25.84 -22.06 -61.71
CA ASP A 211 -27.28 -22.03 -61.93
C ASP A 211 -27.62 -21.62 -63.38
N LYS A 212 -26.87 -20.68 -63.97
CA LYS A 212 -27.03 -20.28 -65.39
C LYS A 212 -26.62 -21.40 -66.35
N GLU A 213 -25.48 -22.05 -66.11
CA GLU A 213 -25.04 -23.20 -66.92
C GLU A 213 -26.02 -24.38 -66.83
N TYR A 214 -26.61 -24.61 -65.65
CA TYR A 214 -27.64 -25.63 -65.46
C TYR A 214 -28.91 -25.35 -66.27
N GLU A 215 -29.40 -24.10 -66.30
CA GLU A 215 -30.55 -23.72 -67.13
C GLU A 215 -30.25 -23.80 -68.63
N GLU A 216 -29.03 -23.44 -69.07
CA GLU A 216 -28.60 -23.60 -70.46
C GLU A 216 -28.54 -25.08 -70.87
N MET A 217 -27.94 -25.94 -70.05
CA MET A 217 -27.85 -27.39 -70.31
C MET A 217 -29.24 -28.05 -70.35
N LYS A 218 -30.15 -27.63 -69.47
CA LYS A 218 -31.53 -28.10 -69.45
C LYS A 218 -32.29 -27.69 -70.71
N SER A 219 -32.03 -26.49 -71.24
CA SER A 219 -32.60 -26.03 -72.51
C SER A 219 -32.10 -26.86 -73.70
N THR A 220 -30.79 -27.14 -73.77
CA THR A 220 -30.22 -27.97 -74.84
C THR A 220 -30.71 -29.41 -74.81
N LEU A 221 -30.85 -30.00 -73.62
CA LEU A 221 -31.37 -31.37 -73.48
C LEU A 221 -32.81 -31.48 -73.97
N ASN A 222 -33.65 -30.48 -73.70
CA ASN A 222 -35.03 -30.47 -74.18
C ASN A 222 -35.10 -30.42 -75.72
N LEU A 223 -34.22 -29.65 -76.37
CA LEU A 223 -34.14 -29.60 -77.83
C LEU A 223 -33.74 -30.96 -78.42
N GLU A 224 -32.78 -31.66 -77.80
CA GLU A 224 -32.31 -32.97 -78.27
C GLU A 224 -33.33 -34.11 -78.03
N ILE A 225 -34.15 -33.99 -76.98
CA ILE A 225 -35.28 -34.89 -76.77
C ILE A 225 -36.30 -34.77 -77.91
N ASP A 226 -36.56 -33.56 -78.39
CA ASP A 226 -37.55 -33.34 -79.46
C ASP A 226 -37.04 -33.75 -80.85
N THR A 227 -35.73 -33.65 -81.12
CA THR A 227 -35.13 -34.20 -82.35
C THR A 227 -35.10 -35.74 -82.36
N ARG A 228 -34.89 -36.39 -81.21
CA ARG A 228 -34.98 -37.85 -81.13
C ARG A 228 -36.39 -38.37 -81.45
N LYS A 229 -37.43 -37.68 -80.99
CA LYS A 229 -38.82 -38.06 -81.28
C LYS A 229 -39.14 -38.01 -82.78
N THR A 230 -38.59 -37.04 -83.51
CA THR A 230 -38.85 -36.91 -84.96
C THR A 230 -38.12 -37.95 -85.79
N ILE A 231 -36.88 -38.30 -85.42
CA ILE A 231 -36.10 -39.37 -86.08
C ILE A 231 -36.74 -40.74 -85.83
N GLN A 232 -37.24 -40.99 -84.62
CA GLN A 232 -37.93 -42.23 -84.28
C GLN A 232 -39.17 -42.47 -85.17
N ALA A 233 -39.93 -41.41 -85.49
CA ALA A 233 -41.09 -41.50 -86.38
C ALA A 233 -40.74 -41.87 -87.84
N GLN A 234 -39.55 -41.48 -88.33
CA GLN A 234 -39.09 -41.78 -89.68
C GLN A 234 -38.55 -43.21 -89.82
N LEU A 235 -37.99 -43.76 -88.74
CA LEU A 235 -37.42 -45.10 -88.76
C LEU A 235 -38.52 -46.18 -88.77
N GLU A 236 -39.69 -45.89 -88.19
CA GLU A 236 -40.87 -46.75 -88.21
C GLU A 236 -41.48 -46.85 -89.63
N SER A 237 -41.42 -45.79 -90.44
CA SER A 237 -41.96 -45.80 -91.81
C SER A 237 -41.10 -46.60 -92.79
N PHE A 238 -39.77 -46.59 -92.64
CA PHE A 238 -38.88 -47.36 -93.51
C PHE A 238 -38.89 -48.87 -93.23
N LYS A 239 -39.19 -49.29 -91.99
CA LYS A 239 -39.35 -50.71 -91.64
C LYS A 239 -40.56 -51.37 -92.31
N GLN A 240 -41.60 -50.60 -92.66
CA GLN A 240 -42.76 -51.12 -93.38
C GLN A 240 -42.50 -51.41 -94.87
N GLU A 241 -41.50 -50.77 -95.50
CA GLU A 241 -41.21 -50.94 -96.94
C GLU A 241 -40.32 -52.16 -97.26
N TYR A 242 -39.54 -52.67 -96.29
CA TYR A 242 -38.55 -53.72 -96.55
C TYR A 242 -39.11 -55.16 -96.51
N ALA A 243 -40.39 -55.35 -96.21
CA ALA A 243 -40.99 -56.67 -95.94
C ALA A 243 -41.53 -57.43 -97.18
N MET A 244 -41.38 -56.92 -98.40
CA MET A 244 -41.95 -57.54 -99.62
C MET A 244 -40.88 -58.03 -100.61
N ASN A 245 -40.78 -59.37 -100.68
CA ASN A 245 -40.32 -60.21 -101.80
C ASN A 245 -38.88 -60.74 -101.80
N ASN A 246 -38.79 -62.07 -101.80
CA ASN A 246 -37.65 -62.91 -102.19
C ASN A 246 -38.21 -64.21 -102.83
N VAL A 247 -37.45 -64.87 -103.73
CA VAL A 247 -37.35 -66.34 -103.97
C VAL A 247 -36.63 -66.61 -105.33
N LEU A 248 -35.35 -67.03 -105.28
CA LEU A 248 -34.60 -67.73 -106.37
C LEU A 248 -33.58 -68.73 -105.76
N SER A 249 -34.06 -69.62 -104.87
CA SER A 249 -33.23 -70.24 -103.83
C SER A 249 -32.96 -71.75 -103.98
N LEU A 250 -33.05 -72.34 -105.17
CA LEU A 250 -33.06 -73.82 -105.28
C LEU A 250 -31.85 -74.46 -106.00
N GLU A 251 -31.00 -73.69 -106.68
CA GLU A 251 -29.73 -74.21 -107.23
C GLU A 251 -28.50 -73.73 -106.45
N VAL A 252 -28.68 -72.70 -105.62
CA VAL A 252 -27.76 -72.37 -104.54
C VAL A 252 -27.75 -73.49 -103.49
N GLU A 253 -28.83 -74.27 -103.35
CA GLU A 253 -29.04 -75.27 -102.29
C GLU A 253 -28.01 -76.41 -102.20
N ASN A 254 -27.44 -76.85 -103.32
CA ASN A 254 -26.47 -77.96 -103.32
C ASN A 254 -25.02 -77.50 -103.07
N TYR A 255 -24.60 -76.34 -103.58
CA TYR A 255 -23.34 -75.71 -103.15
C TYR A 255 -23.47 -75.17 -101.73
N GLU A 256 -24.65 -74.68 -101.36
CA GLU A 256 -25.02 -74.36 -99.99
C GLU A 256 -24.90 -75.56 -99.09
N LYS A 257 -25.05 -76.82 -99.51
CA LYS A 257 -24.96 -77.94 -98.57
C LYS A 257 -23.52 -78.22 -98.11
N SER A 258 -22.56 -78.17 -99.03
CA SER A 258 -21.13 -78.29 -98.69
C SER A 258 -20.58 -77.02 -98.04
N ILE A 259 -21.03 -75.84 -98.52
CA ILE A 259 -20.75 -74.56 -97.87
C ILE A 259 -21.41 -74.54 -96.48
N ARG A 260 -22.59 -75.14 -96.28
CA ARG A 260 -23.25 -75.30 -94.97
C ARG A 260 -22.43 -76.17 -94.04
N ASP A 261 -21.83 -77.27 -94.51
CA ASP A 261 -21.02 -78.15 -93.64
C ASP A 261 -19.65 -77.53 -93.26
N LEU A 262 -19.05 -76.74 -94.16
CA LEU A 262 -17.88 -75.92 -93.81
C LEU A 262 -18.26 -74.70 -92.98
N GLN A 263 -19.43 -74.11 -93.22
CA GLN A 263 -20.01 -73.04 -92.41
C GLN A 263 -20.41 -73.56 -91.03
N THR A 264 -20.88 -74.78 -90.86
CA THR A 264 -21.22 -75.32 -89.53
C THR A 264 -19.95 -75.53 -88.72
N LYS A 265 -18.89 -76.08 -89.31
CA LYS A 265 -17.58 -76.18 -88.63
C LYS A 265 -16.94 -74.82 -88.37
N LEU A 266 -17.00 -73.90 -89.32
CA LEU A 266 -16.52 -72.53 -89.14
C LEU A 266 -17.35 -71.79 -88.09
N ASN A 267 -18.66 -72.03 -88.04
CA ASN A 267 -19.55 -71.47 -87.03
C ASN A 267 -19.31 -72.11 -85.66
N GLU A 268 -19.03 -73.42 -85.57
CA GLU A 268 -18.68 -74.08 -84.31
C GLU A 268 -17.37 -73.53 -83.76
N GLU A 269 -16.33 -73.35 -84.60
CA GLU A 269 -15.08 -72.72 -84.18
C GLU A 269 -15.25 -71.21 -83.92
N ALA A 270 -16.09 -70.50 -84.67
CA ALA A 270 -16.44 -69.12 -84.39
C ALA A 270 -17.19 -69.00 -83.04
N MET A 271 -18.15 -69.88 -82.76
CA MET A 271 -18.87 -69.95 -81.48
C MET A 271 -17.93 -70.27 -80.32
N LYS A 272 -16.94 -71.15 -80.51
CA LYS A 272 -15.90 -71.38 -79.48
C LYS A 272 -15.02 -70.15 -79.30
N ASN A 273 -14.60 -69.51 -80.37
CA ASN A 273 -13.79 -68.29 -80.32
C ASN A 273 -14.55 -67.13 -79.65
N ASP A 274 -15.84 -67.00 -79.93
CA ASP A 274 -16.73 -66.04 -79.28
C ASP A 274 -16.92 -66.40 -77.81
N SER A 275 -17.09 -67.68 -77.46
CA SER A 275 -17.14 -68.10 -76.05
C SER A 275 -15.84 -67.81 -75.30
N PHE A 276 -14.68 -67.97 -75.95
CA PHE A 276 -13.39 -67.62 -75.35
C PHE A 276 -13.22 -66.11 -75.24
N LYS A 277 -13.63 -65.32 -76.24
CA LYS A 277 -13.68 -63.86 -76.15
C LYS A 277 -14.59 -63.40 -75.02
N ASP A 278 -15.78 -63.95 -74.87
CA ASP A 278 -16.70 -63.64 -73.77
C ASP A 278 -16.07 -63.97 -72.40
N THR A 279 -15.33 -65.07 -72.29
CA THR A 279 -14.61 -65.40 -71.05
C THR A 279 -13.45 -64.43 -70.79
N ILE A 280 -12.71 -64.04 -71.83
CA ILE A 280 -11.63 -63.05 -71.73
C ILE A 280 -12.21 -61.68 -71.36
N GLU A 281 -13.32 -61.27 -71.95
CA GLU A 281 -14.00 -60.01 -71.64
C GLU A 281 -14.53 -60.00 -70.20
N LYS A 282 -15.13 -61.10 -69.74
CA LYS A 282 -15.50 -61.25 -68.32
C LYS A 282 -14.29 -61.17 -67.40
N HIS A 283 -13.18 -61.81 -67.78
CA HIS A 283 -11.94 -61.72 -66.98
C HIS A 283 -11.34 -60.31 -66.99
N LEU A 284 -11.34 -59.62 -68.12
CA LEU A 284 -10.92 -58.21 -68.22
C LEU A 284 -11.80 -57.32 -67.36
N MET A 285 -13.13 -57.47 -67.42
CA MET A 285 -14.04 -56.74 -66.54
C MET A 285 -13.81 -57.04 -65.05
N THR A 286 -13.49 -58.29 -64.68
CA THR A 286 -13.13 -58.59 -63.28
C THR A 286 -11.79 -57.98 -62.87
N ILE A 287 -10.82 -57.92 -63.78
CA ILE A 287 -9.52 -57.27 -63.53
C ILE A 287 -9.71 -55.77 -63.38
N ASP A 288 -10.50 -55.14 -64.24
CA ASP A 288 -10.80 -53.71 -64.18
C ASP A 288 -11.50 -53.36 -62.87
N ASN A 289 -12.53 -54.13 -62.47
CA ASN A 289 -13.23 -53.92 -61.19
C ASN A 289 -12.30 -54.14 -59.98
N LEU A 290 -11.43 -55.15 -60.00
CA LEU A 290 -10.45 -55.33 -58.92
C LEU A 290 -9.41 -54.20 -58.90
N SER A 291 -9.04 -53.66 -60.06
CA SER A 291 -8.11 -52.53 -60.15
C SER A 291 -8.72 -51.25 -59.60
N GLU A 292 -10.01 -51.01 -59.87
CA GLU A 292 -10.79 -49.89 -59.34
C GLU A 292 -10.90 -50.00 -57.81
N GLN A 293 -11.21 -51.20 -57.28
CA GLN A 293 -11.22 -51.44 -55.84
C GLN A 293 -9.84 -51.22 -55.17
N ILE A 294 -8.74 -51.56 -55.84
CA ILE A 294 -7.39 -51.29 -55.32
C ILE A 294 -7.10 -49.79 -55.28
N VAL A 295 -7.59 -49.02 -56.26
CA VAL A 295 -7.46 -47.55 -56.28
C VAL A 295 -8.29 -46.93 -55.17
N GLU A 296 -9.56 -47.30 -55.03
CA GLU A 296 -10.43 -46.82 -53.93
C GLU A 296 -9.83 -47.14 -52.54
N LEU A 297 -9.26 -48.34 -52.36
CA LEU A 297 -8.59 -48.72 -51.12
C LEU A 297 -7.30 -47.93 -50.85
N ARG A 298 -6.57 -47.52 -51.90
CA ARG A 298 -5.41 -46.63 -51.74
C ARG A 298 -5.84 -45.23 -51.36
N ASP A 299 -6.83 -44.68 -52.04
CA ASP A 299 -7.34 -43.32 -51.78
C ASP A 299 -7.87 -43.23 -50.34
N THR A 300 -8.68 -44.21 -49.93
CA THR A 300 -9.18 -44.29 -48.54
C THR A 300 -8.08 -44.52 -47.49
N CYS A 301 -6.93 -45.12 -47.85
CA CYS A 301 -5.78 -45.19 -46.96
C CYS A 301 -5.05 -43.85 -46.87
N LEU A 302 -4.94 -43.13 -47.99
CA LEU A 302 -4.26 -41.85 -48.07
C LEU A 302 -5.02 -40.77 -47.29
N THR A 303 -6.33 -40.72 -47.46
CA THR A 303 -7.24 -39.82 -46.73
C THR A 303 -7.23 -40.10 -45.22
N LYS A 304 -7.24 -41.38 -44.80
CA LYS A 304 -7.08 -41.77 -43.39
C LYS A 304 -5.71 -41.36 -42.84
N THR A 305 -4.65 -41.49 -43.64
CA THR A 305 -3.31 -41.03 -43.25
C THR A 305 -3.28 -39.51 -43.05
N ASN A 306 -3.87 -38.76 -43.97
CA ASN A 306 -4.03 -37.30 -43.86
C ASN A 306 -4.90 -36.89 -42.66
N GLN A 307 -5.94 -37.66 -42.35
CA GLN A 307 -6.75 -37.42 -41.16
C GLN A 307 -5.94 -37.64 -39.87
N ILE A 308 -5.10 -38.69 -39.82
CA ILE A 308 -4.21 -38.98 -38.69
C ILE A 308 -3.17 -37.87 -38.51
N THR A 309 -2.58 -37.35 -39.60
CA THR A 309 -1.61 -36.23 -39.50
C THR A 309 -2.28 -34.96 -38.97
N ILE A 310 -3.46 -34.60 -39.49
CA ILE A 310 -4.24 -33.43 -39.01
C ILE A 310 -4.62 -33.60 -37.53
N LEU A 311 -5.05 -34.80 -37.11
CA LEU A 311 -5.34 -35.09 -35.70
C LEU A 311 -4.08 -35.02 -34.84
N GLY A 312 -2.93 -35.44 -35.36
CA GLY A 312 -1.62 -35.33 -34.72
C GLY A 312 -1.23 -33.87 -34.48
N GLU A 313 -1.35 -33.02 -35.50
CA GLU A 313 -1.08 -31.58 -35.42
C GLU A 313 -2.03 -30.88 -34.43
N LYS A 314 -3.33 -31.21 -34.46
CA LYS A 314 -4.31 -30.69 -33.48
C LYS A 314 -3.97 -31.11 -32.06
N ASN A 315 -3.56 -32.37 -31.84
CA ASN A 315 -3.13 -32.83 -30.53
C ASN A 315 -1.88 -32.10 -30.04
N GLU A 316 -0.93 -31.82 -30.93
CA GLU A 316 0.28 -31.08 -30.58
C GLU A 316 -0.04 -29.61 -30.26
N HIS A 317 -0.96 -28.99 -31.00
CA HIS A 317 -1.45 -27.66 -30.70
C HIS A 317 -2.15 -27.60 -29.32
N ILE A 318 -3.05 -28.54 -29.03
CA ILE A 318 -3.71 -28.64 -27.73
C ILE A 318 -2.69 -28.84 -26.59
N LYS A 319 -1.64 -29.64 -26.80
CA LYS A 319 -0.56 -29.78 -25.81
C LYS A 319 0.20 -28.48 -25.59
N GLN A 320 0.47 -27.71 -26.64
CA GLN A 320 1.13 -26.40 -26.53
C GLN A 320 0.27 -25.41 -25.74
N GLU A 321 -1.03 -25.33 -26.04
CA GLU A 321 -1.99 -24.50 -25.28
C GLU A 321 -2.07 -24.94 -23.82
N LEU A 322 -2.10 -26.25 -23.54
CA LEU A 322 -2.10 -26.80 -22.19
C LEU A 322 -0.82 -26.38 -21.42
N CYS A 323 0.35 -26.43 -22.07
CA CYS A 323 1.61 -25.97 -21.49
C CYS A 323 1.59 -24.46 -21.20
N GLU A 324 1.00 -23.65 -22.08
CA GLU A 324 0.89 -22.21 -21.87
C GLU A 324 -0.07 -21.88 -20.71
N VAL A 325 -1.22 -22.56 -20.63
CA VAL A 325 -2.17 -22.43 -19.52
C VAL A 325 -1.52 -22.84 -18.20
N LYS A 326 -0.78 -23.96 -18.18
CA LYS A 326 0.00 -24.37 -16.99
C LYS A 326 1.02 -23.30 -16.59
N ARG A 327 1.74 -22.72 -17.56
CA ARG A 327 2.69 -21.62 -17.28
C ARG A 327 1.99 -20.41 -16.67
N LYS A 328 0.88 -19.94 -17.26
CA LYS A 328 0.07 -18.84 -16.71
C LYS A 328 -0.44 -19.15 -15.31
N ALA A 329 -0.93 -20.37 -15.06
CA ALA A 329 -1.37 -20.81 -13.74
C ALA A 329 -0.22 -20.75 -12.70
N THR A 330 0.99 -21.20 -13.05
CA THR A 330 2.15 -21.09 -12.13
C THR A 330 2.56 -19.64 -11.88
N GLU A 331 2.42 -18.76 -12.86
CA GLU A 331 2.71 -17.33 -12.72
C GLU A 331 1.69 -16.63 -11.81
N HIS A 332 0.40 -16.93 -11.99
CA HIS A 332 -0.65 -16.45 -11.09
C HIS A 332 -0.49 -16.98 -9.67
N LYS A 333 -0.09 -18.26 -9.50
CA LYS A 333 0.22 -18.82 -8.18
C LYS A 333 1.35 -18.05 -7.50
N LYS A 334 2.46 -17.76 -8.22
CA LYS A 334 3.55 -16.92 -7.69
C LYS A 334 3.10 -15.50 -7.33
N LYS A 335 2.20 -14.90 -8.11
CA LYS A 335 1.63 -13.58 -7.78
C LYS A 335 0.74 -13.64 -6.54
N MET A 336 -0.03 -14.72 -6.37
CA MET A 336 -0.85 -14.96 -5.19
C MET A 336 0.00 -15.18 -3.94
N ASP A 337 1.06 -15.99 -4.03
CA ASP A 337 1.99 -16.22 -2.92
C ASP A 337 2.64 -14.90 -2.47
N LYS A 338 3.07 -14.03 -3.42
CA LYS A 338 3.58 -12.69 -3.10
C LYS A 338 2.55 -11.80 -2.40
N LEU A 339 1.30 -11.80 -2.86
CA LEU A 339 0.22 -11.04 -2.20
C LEU A 339 -0.08 -11.56 -0.80
N ILE A 340 0.05 -12.87 -0.57
CA ILE A 340 -0.11 -13.49 0.75
C ILE A 340 1.03 -13.06 1.69
N ASP A 341 2.27 -13.02 1.20
CA ASP A 341 3.40 -12.56 1.98
C ASP A 341 3.29 -11.05 2.31
N GLU A 342 2.90 -10.21 1.34
CA GLU A 342 2.62 -8.79 1.58
C GLU A 342 1.51 -8.61 2.64
N LEU A 343 0.43 -9.39 2.58
CA LEU A 343 -0.62 -9.38 3.60
C LEU A 343 -0.12 -9.81 4.97
N ARG A 344 0.82 -10.76 5.04
CA ARG A 344 1.45 -11.18 6.30
C ARG A 344 2.29 -10.05 6.88
N ASP A 345 3.06 -9.34 6.05
CA ASP A 345 3.89 -8.21 6.46
C ASP A 345 3.03 -7.03 6.94
N PHE A 346 1.96 -6.68 6.21
CA PHE A 346 1.01 -5.66 6.67
C PHE A 346 0.35 -6.04 7.99
N LYS A 347 0.03 -7.32 8.19
CA LYS A 347 -0.54 -7.80 9.46
C LYS A 347 0.47 -7.73 10.61
N ALA A 348 1.74 -8.05 10.34
CA ALA A 348 2.81 -7.90 11.32
C ALA A 348 3.00 -6.42 11.71
N ASN A 349 3.03 -5.51 10.73
CA ASN A 349 3.12 -4.06 10.97
C ASN A 349 1.91 -3.51 11.72
N THR A 350 0.71 -4.04 11.43
CA THR A 350 -0.50 -3.66 12.18
C THR A 350 -0.41 -4.10 13.64
N ASN A 351 0.12 -5.30 13.90
CA ASN A 351 0.31 -5.79 15.26
C ASN A 351 1.37 -4.98 16.02
N THR A 352 2.50 -4.64 15.40
CA THR A 352 3.52 -3.80 16.04
C THR A 352 3.02 -2.39 16.33
N LEU A 353 2.24 -1.79 15.41
CA LEU A 353 1.59 -0.50 15.66
C LEU A 353 0.57 -0.59 16.79
N ASN A 354 -0.22 -1.67 16.86
CA ASN A 354 -1.15 -1.91 17.97
C ASN A 354 -0.40 -2.06 19.30
N GLU A 355 0.72 -2.78 19.34
CA GLU A 355 1.58 -2.88 20.52
C GLU A 355 2.10 -1.49 20.96
N GLN A 356 2.53 -0.65 20.02
CA GLN A 356 2.95 0.74 20.31
C GLN A 356 1.79 1.61 20.82
N ILE A 357 0.59 1.45 20.28
CA ILE A 357 -0.61 2.14 20.78
C ILE A 357 -0.93 1.68 22.20
N GLU A 358 -0.81 0.38 22.48
CA GLU A 358 -1.03 -0.17 23.81
C GLU A 358 0.00 0.37 24.82
N THR A 359 1.28 0.41 24.47
CA THR A 359 2.31 1.00 25.35
C THR A 359 2.06 2.48 25.62
N LEU A 360 1.78 3.29 24.58
CA LEU A 360 1.44 4.70 24.74
C LEU A 360 0.16 4.89 25.57
N SER A 361 -0.85 4.03 25.40
CA SER A 361 -2.07 4.07 26.19
C SER A 361 -1.80 3.80 27.67
N THR A 362 -0.96 2.79 27.98
CA THR A 362 -0.57 2.49 29.37
C THR A 362 0.24 3.63 30.00
N GLU A 363 1.14 4.26 29.23
CA GLU A 363 1.91 5.41 29.71
C GLU A 363 1.01 6.63 29.95
N ASN A 364 0.06 6.90 29.05
CA ASN A 364 -0.91 7.97 29.22
C ASN A 364 -1.81 7.73 30.45
N CYS A 365 -2.27 6.50 30.67
CA CYS A 365 -3.00 6.14 31.89
C CYS A 365 -2.17 6.36 33.15
N ARG A 366 -0.87 6.00 33.12
CA ARG A 366 0.07 6.23 34.22
C ARG A 366 0.23 7.74 34.52
N LEU A 367 0.44 8.56 33.49
CA LEU A 367 0.58 10.01 33.62
C LEU A 367 -0.70 10.67 34.11
N LEU A 368 -1.87 10.24 33.62
CA LEU A 368 -3.16 10.73 34.11
C LEU A 368 -3.38 10.38 35.59
N GLN A 369 -2.94 9.20 36.03
CA GLN A 369 -3.01 8.81 37.44
C GLN A 369 -2.06 9.64 38.31
N GLU A 370 -0.85 9.92 37.81
CA GLU A 370 0.14 10.77 38.48
C GLU A 370 -0.36 12.22 38.60
N LEU A 371 -0.94 12.77 37.54
CA LEU A 371 -1.58 14.09 37.54
C LEU A 371 -2.75 14.17 38.52
N LYS A 372 -3.62 13.15 38.56
CA LYS A 372 -4.73 13.10 39.55
C LYS A 372 -4.21 13.07 40.97
N TYR A 373 -3.18 12.28 41.25
CA TYR A 373 -2.57 12.23 42.58
C TYR A 373 -1.98 13.60 42.98
N LEU A 374 -1.29 14.26 42.04
CA LEU A 374 -0.70 15.58 42.27
C LEU A 374 -1.77 16.65 42.48
N ASP A 375 -2.85 16.64 41.70
CA ASP A 375 -4.00 17.54 41.86
C ASP A 375 -4.69 17.35 43.20
N GLU A 376 -4.93 16.10 43.63
CA GLU A 376 -5.45 15.81 44.97
C GLU A 376 -4.53 16.30 46.09
N ALA A 377 -3.20 16.16 45.92
CA ALA A 377 -2.23 16.64 46.89
C ALA A 377 -2.20 18.17 46.97
N HIS A 378 -2.26 18.86 45.83
CA HIS A 378 -2.35 20.32 45.79
C HIS A 378 -3.66 20.84 46.35
N ASN A 379 -4.80 20.22 46.00
CA ASN A 379 -6.10 20.57 46.57
C ASN A 379 -6.11 20.42 48.10
N LYS A 380 -5.53 19.34 48.64
CA LYS A 380 -5.37 19.19 50.09
C LYS A 380 -4.52 20.32 50.70
N LYS A 381 -3.45 20.74 50.02
CA LYS A 381 -2.60 21.85 50.50
C LYS A 381 -3.32 23.19 50.43
N VAL A 382 -4.10 23.44 49.38
CA VAL A 382 -4.95 24.63 49.24
C VAL A 382 -5.96 24.67 50.39
N MET A 383 -6.69 23.58 50.64
CA MET A 383 -7.63 23.52 51.76
C MET A 383 -6.97 23.77 53.13
N GLN A 384 -5.74 23.30 53.34
CA GLN A 384 -4.99 23.60 54.57
C GLN A 384 -4.67 25.09 54.69
N LEU A 385 -4.19 25.71 53.62
CA LEU A 385 -3.87 27.14 53.60
C LEU A 385 -5.13 28.01 53.75
N GLU A 386 -6.25 27.62 53.12
CA GLU A 386 -7.55 28.28 53.29
C GLU A 386 -8.01 28.22 54.75
N ASN A 387 -7.89 27.06 55.40
CA ASN A 387 -8.20 26.91 56.83
C ASN A 387 -7.28 27.77 57.72
N GLU A 388 -5.99 27.84 57.41
CA GLU A 388 -5.04 28.71 58.11
C GLU A 388 -5.40 30.20 57.95
N ILE A 389 -5.79 30.63 56.74
CA ILE A 389 -6.25 31.99 56.48
C ILE A 389 -7.53 32.29 57.29
N VAL A 390 -8.49 31.37 57.31
CA VAL A 390 -9.72 31.53 58.11
C VAL A 390 -9.37 31.67 59.60
N ASN A 391 -8.49 30.82 60.12
CA ASN A 391 -8.06 30.89 61.52
C ASN A 391 -7.34 32.20 61.85
N LEU A 392 -6.45 32.68 60.97
CA LEU A 392 -5.76 33.97 61.12
C LEU A 392 -6.74 35.15 61.05
N ASN A 393 -7.75 35.09 60.18
CA ASN A 393 -8.80 36.10 60.12
C ASN A 393 -9.66 36.12 61.40
N ILE A 394 -9.99 34.97 61.96
CA ILE A 394 -10.68 34.88 63.26
C ILE A 394 -9.79 35.46 64.37
N ALA A 395 -8.50 35.14 64.41
CA ALA A 395 -7.58 35.71 65.39
C ALA A 395 -7.44 37.24 65.25
N LEU A 396 -7.37 37.74 64.00
CA LEU A 396 -7.28 39.17 63.71
C LEU A 396 -8.55 39.91 64.09
N THR A 397 -9.72 39.35 63.82
CA THR A 397 -11.00 39.93 64.25
C THR A 397 -11.15 39.93 65.77
N ASN A 398 -10.74 38.87 66.46
CA ASN A 398 -10.72 38.83 67.92
C ASN A 398 -9.77 39.90 68.51
N SER A 399 -8.54 40.00 67.99
CA SER A 399 -7.59 41.04 68.43
C SER A 399 -8.10 42.45 68.09
N HIS A 400 -8.78 42.64 66.96
CA HIS A 400 -9.41 43.91 66.63
C HIS A 400 -10.55 44.25 67.61
N ASN A 401 -11.40 43.29 67.95
CA ASN A 401 -12.46 43.46 68.95
C ASN A 401 -11.88 43.76 70.34
N GLU A 402 -10.79 43.10 70.73
CA GLU A 402 -10.07 43.38 71.99
C GLU A 402 -9.47 44.79 71.99
N MET A 403 -8.86 45.21 70.88
CA MET A 403 -8.34 46.57 70.70
C MET A 403 -9.45 47.62 70.73
N GLU A 404 -10.60 47.35 70.10
CA GLU A 404 -11.76 48.23 70.14
C GLU A 404 -12.35 48.31 71.56
N ALA A 405 -12.43 47.17 72.26
CA ALA A 405 -12.84 47.14 73.67
C ALA A 405 -11.87 47.92 74.56
N LEU A 406 -10.56 47.74 74.41
CA LEU A 406 -9.54 48.51 75.12
C LEU A 406 -9.59 50.00 74.76
N GLN A 407 -9.88 50.35 73.51
CA GLN A 407 -10.07 51.74 73.09
C GLN A 407 -11.34 52.34 73.68
N ALA A 408 -12.43 51.57 73.77
CA ALA A 408 -13.65 51.97 74.47
C ALA A 408 -13.40 52.14 75.98
N GLU A 409 -12.65 51.24 76.59
CA GLU A 409 -12.21 51.35 77.99
C GLU A 409 -11.29 52.55 78.21
N PHE A 410 -10.36 52.81 77.29
CA PHE A 410 -9.44 53.94 77.33
C PHE A 410 -10.17 55.27 77.12
N THR A 411 -11.13 55.34 76.20
CA THR A 411 -11.97 56.54 76.03
C THR A 411 -12.89 56.75 77.23
N GLY A 412 -13.45 55.68 77.80
CA GLY A 412 -14.17 55.71 79.06
C GLY A 412 -13.28 56.15 80.23
N TYR A 413 -12.05 55.65 80.30
CA TYR A 413 -11.04 56.10 81.26
C TYR A 413 -10.66 57.56 81.02
N LYS A 414 -10.47 57.99 79.77
CA LYS A 414 -10.19 59.39 79.41
C LYS A 414 -11.35 60.29 79.82
N LEU A 415 -12.60 59.89 79.63
CA LEU A 415 -13.77 60.64 80.09
C LEU A 415 -13.88 60.66 81.62
N ARG A 416 -13.62 59.54 82.30
CA ARG A 416 -13.53 59.48 83.76
C ARG A 416 -12.38 60.33 84.28
N ALA A 417 -11.20 60.25 83.68
CA ALA A 417 -10.01 61.01 83.99
C ALA A 417 -10.20 62.49 83.67
N GLN A 418 -10.89 62.86 82.59
CA GLN A 418 -11.29 64.23 82.24
C GLN A 418 -12.39 64.76 83.17
N SER A 419 -13.31 63.91 83.64
CA SER A 419 -14.30 64.28 84.66
C SER A 419 -13.61 64.51 86.01
N VAL A 420 -12.67 63.63 86.39
CA VAL A 420 -11.80 63.79 87.55
C VAL A 420 -10.84 64.97 87.37
N LEU A 421 -10.32 65.24 86.17
CA LEU A 421 -9.49 66.40 85.83
C LEU A 421 -10.32 67.66 85.73
N ARG A 422 -11.61 67.62 85.41
CA ARG A 422 -12.51 68.78 85.46
C ARG A 422 -12.87 69.09 86.90
N ASN A 423 -13.08 68.07 87.73
CA ASN A 423 -13.18 68.21 89.18
C ASN A 423 -11.85 68.67 89.80
N LYS A 424 -10.69 68.17 89.34
CA LYS A 424 -9.34 68.60 89.74
C LYS A 424 -8.83 69.84 88.98
N GLN A 425 -9.51 70.36 87.96
CA GLN A 425 -9.22 71.65 87.33
C GLN A 425 -9.99 72.77 88.01
N SER A 426 -11.04 72.44 88.78
CA SER A 426 -11.55 73.35 89.82
C SER A 426 -10.66 73.37 91.08
N HIS A 427 -9.81 72.34 91.27
CA HIS A 427 -8.85 72.23 92.37
C HIS A 427 -7.48 71.75 91.88
N ASN A 428 -6.67 72.70 91.42
CA ASN A 428 -5.21 72.65 91.18
C ASN A 428 -4.82 72.94 89.72
N LYS A 429 -4.57 74.22 89.45
CA LYS A 429 -3.44 74.62 88.60
C LYS A 429 -2.17 74.24 89.36
N GLU A 430 -1.44 73.24 88.91
CA GLU A 430 0.03 73.16 88.97
C GLU A 430 0.51 71.76 88.52
N THR A 431 1.69 71.73 87.90
CA THR A 431 2.39 70.61 87.25
C THR A 431 1.83 70.26 85.86
N GLY A 432 2.48 70.60 84.75
CA GLY A 432 3.91 70.48 84.48
C GLY A 432 4.02 69.42 83.38
N SER A 433 3.98 69.86 82.12
CA SER A 433 5.10 69.77 81.18
C SER A 433 5.45 68.33 80.80
N GLY A 434 5.32 68.06 79.50
CA GLY A 434 5.55 66.75 78.90
C GLY A 434 6.89 66.14 79.29
N GLY A 435 6.82 64.91 79.78
CA GLY A 435 7.92 63.96 79.75
C GLY A 435 7.45 62.76 78.94
N ARG A 436 7.77 62.74 77.64
CA ARG A 436 7.89 61.45 76.95
C ARG A 436 9.23 60.88 77.38
N SER A 437 9.20 59.69 77.95
CA SER A 437 10.43 58.97 78.28
C SER A 437 11.18 58.67 76.98
N LEU A 438 12.51 58.74 77.01
CA LEU A 438 13.39 58.43 75.88
C LEU A 438 13.08 57.03 75.29
N ASN A 439 12.59 56.11 76.13
CA ASN A 439 12.18 54.77 75.74
C ASN A 439 10.95 54.72 74.81
N GLU A 440 9.97 55.63 74.94
CA GLU A 440 8.78 55.62 74.06
C GLU A 440 9.14 56.08 72.64
N ILE A 441 10.07 57.04 72.53
CA ILE A 441 10.61 57.48 71.23
C ILE A 441 11.49 56.38 70.62
N GLU A 442 12.20 55.63 71.45
CA GLU A 442 13.02 54.50 71.01
C GLU A 442 12.15 53.33 70.50
N GLU A 443 11.02 53.04 71.17
CA GLU A 443 10.02 52.06 70.71
C GLU A 443 9.33 52.49 69.40
N GLU A 444 8.96 53.77 69.24
CA GLU A 444 8.43 54.29 67.96
C GLU A 444 9.46 54.23 66.82
N LEU A 445 10.74 54.48 67.13
CA LEU A 445 11.85 54.39 66.17
C LEU A 445 12.13 52.93 65.78
N GLU A 446 12.00 51.99 66.71
CA GLU A 446 12.15 50.57 66.44
C GLU A 446 10.95 50.02 65.64
N HIS A 447 9.73 50.46 65.94
CA HIS A 447 8.54 50.12 65.16
C HIS A 447 8.63 50.63 63.71
N THR A 448 9.06 51.88 63.51
CA THR A 448 9.26 52.42 62.16
C THR A 448 10.41 51.73 61.42
N ARG A 449 11.48 51.31 62.12
CA ARG A 449 12.56 50.48 61.53
C ARG A 449 12.07 49.12 61.06
N THR A 450 11.29 48.41 61.88
CA THR A 450 10.74 47.09 61.50
C THR A 450 9.73 47.21 60.35
N HIS A 451 8.89 48.26 60.35
CA HIS A 451 7.99 48.54 59.24
C HIS A 451 8.75 48.86 57.94
N ALA A 452 9.82 49.66 58.02
CA ALA A 452 10.69 49.92 56.88
C ALA A 452 11.40 48.66 56.37
N ALA A 453 11.78 47.74 57.26
CA ALA A 453 12.35 46.45 56.87
C ALA A 453 11.32 45.57 56.14
N LEU A 454 10.09 45.47 56.63
CA LEU A 454 9.00 44.75 55.98
C LEU A 454 8.64 45.33 54.61
N LEU A 455 8.66 46.66 54.45
CA LEU A 455 8.43 47.30 53.16
C LEU A 455 9.57 47.04 52.17
N ARG A 456 10.82 46.98 52.64
CA ARG A 456 11.97 46.57 51.81
C ARG A 456 11.84 45.12 51.34
N ASP A 457 11.47 44.22 52.24
CA ASP A 457 11.26 42.80 51.92
C ASP A 457 10.13 42.62 50.89
N LYS A 458 9.02 43.37 51.03
CA LYS A 458 7.95 43.39 50.01
C LYS A 458 8.42 43.95 48.68
N LEU A 459 9.21 45.02 48.67
CA LEU A 459 9.79 45.58 47.44
C LEU A 459 10.72 44.59 46.75
N GLU A 460 11.53 43.86 47.51
CA GLU A 460 12.43 42.83 46.99
C GLU A 460 11.64 41.66 46.39
N ASN A 461 10.60 41.18 47.08
CA ASN A 461 9.68 40.17 46.56
C ASN A 461 8.97 40.62 45.27
N TYR A 462 8.47 41.87 45.20
CA TYR A 462 7.88 42.40 43.97
C TYR A 462 8.90 42.54 42.84
N THR A 463 10.14 42.91 43.16
CA THR A 463 11.23 43.00 42.18
C THR A 463 11.56 41.62 41.62
N GLN A 464 11.71 40.61 42.47
CA GLN A 464 11.94 39.22 42.05
C GLN A 464 10.79 38.70 41.17
N ARG A 465 9.54 39.02 41.52
CA ARG A 465 8.37 38.60 40.75
C ARG A 465 8.28 39.31 39.39
N LEU A 466 8.67 40.58 39.33
CA LEU A 466 8.80 41.32 38.07
C LEU A 466 9.92 40.76 37.20
N GLU A 467 11.08 40.43 37.78
CA GLU A 467 12.16 39.76 37.05
C GLU A 467 11.73 38.39 36.52
N TYR A 468 11.05 37.57 37.32
CA TYR A 468 10.50 36.29 36.89
C TYR A 468 9.55 36.46 35.69
N SER A 469 8.59 37.37 35.81
CA SER A 469 7.62 37.64 34.73
C SER A 469 8.33 38.19 33.48
N THR A 470 9.41 38.97 33.65
CA THR A 470 10.21 39.51 32.55
C THR A 470 11.01 38.40 31.83
N ARG A 471 11.59 37.46 32.58
CA ARG A 471 12.25 36.26 32.02
C ARG A 471 11.25 35.39 31.26
N GLU A 472 10.06 35.16 31.83
CA GLU A 472 8.98 34.40 31.17
C GLU A 472 8.55 35.07 29.85
N ILE A 473 8.37 36.39 29.83
CA ILE A 473 8.08 37.14 28.61
C ILE A 473 9.21 37.03 27.58
N SER A 474 10.49 36.98 28.01
CA SER A 474 11.62 36.80 27.10
C SER A 474 11.59 35.43 26.43
N VAL A 475 11.41 34.37 27.21
CA VAL A 475 11.32 32.99 26.70
C VAL A 475 10.14 32.85 25.73
N LEU A 476 8.96 33.38 26.09
CA LEU A 476 7.79 33.35 25.19
C LEU A 476 8.01 34.12 23.88
N LYS A 477 8.80 35.21 23.90
CA LYS A 477 9.16 35.94 22.67
C LYS A 477 10.10 35.12 21.79
N GLU A 478 11.09 34.45 22.38
CA GLU A 478 12.01 33.57 21.66
C GLU A 478 11.28 32.37 21.05
N GLU A 479 10.37 31.73 21.80
CA GLU A 479 9.54 30.64 21.28
C GLU A 479 8.65 31.10 20.13
N ARG A 480 8.04 32.29 20.25
CA ARG A 480 7.26 32.90 19.17
C ARG A 480 8.12 33.15 17.94
N ASP A 481 9.32 33.70 18.11
CA ASP A 481 10.21 34.02 17.00
C ASP A 481 10.73 32.76 16.30
N GLN A 482 11.02 31.71 17.08
CA GLN A 482 11.36 30.40 16.54
C GLN A 482 10.20 29.77 15.77
N ALA A 483 8.96 29.86 16.30
CA ALA A 483 7.77 29.40 15.60
C ALA A 483 7.56 30.16 14.28
N TYR A 484 7.76 31.47 14.26
CA TYR A 484 7.72 32.25 13.02
C TYR A 484 8.81 31.85 12.01
N ALA A 485 10.04 31.56 12.48
CA ALA A 485 11.12 31.09 11.62
C ALA A 485 10.78 29.75 10.95
N THR A 486 10.28 28.78 11.72
CA THR A 486 9.85 27.48 11.17
C THR A 486 8.67 27.62 10.20
N LEU A 487 7.70 28.49 10.50
CA LEU A 487 6.59 28.77 9.59
C LEU A 487 7.10 29.33 8.25
N ASN A 488 8.01 30.31 8.28
CA ASN A 488 8.59 30.87 7.06
C ASN A 488 9.35 29.82 6.24
N GLU A 489 10.13 28.96 6.89
CA GLU A 489 10.84 27.87 6.23
C GLU A 489 9.87 26.88 5.56
N THR A 490 8.76 26.54 6.22
CA THR A 490 7.72 25.67 5.62
C THR A 490 7.02 26.33 4.43
N ILE A 491 6.76 27.65 4.51
CA ILE A 491 6.21 28.43 3.40
C ILE A 491 7.17 28.43 2.21
N GLU A 492 8.47 28.60 2.45
CA GLU A 492 9.48 28.57 1.40
C GLU A 492 9.58 27.19 0.74
N LYS A 493 9.61 26.11 1.53
CA LYS A 493 9.54 24.73 1.02
C LYS A 493 8.27 24.47 0.20
N MET A 494 7.12 24.95 0.66
CA MET A 494 5.86 24.85 -0.07
C MET A 494 5.91 25.61 -1.41
N ASN A 495 6.53 26.79 -1.43
CA ASN A 495 6.70 27.57 -2.66
C ASN A 495 7.63 26.87 -3.66
N ILE A 496 8.73 26.28 -3.19
CA ILE A 496 9.65 25.48 -4.03
C ILE A 496 8.89 24.30 -4.64
N HIS A 497 8.16 23.51 -3.83
CA HIS A 497 7.38 22.39 -4.36
C HIS A 497 6.28 22.84 -5.33
N ARG A 498 5.65 24.00 -5.08
CA ARG A 498 4.68 24.57 -6.02
C ARG A 498 5.32 24.95 -7.35
N GLN A 499 6.53 25.49 -7.34
CA GLN A 499 7.30 25.82 -8.54
C GLN A 499 7.75 24.56 -9.29
N GLU A 500 8.25 23.55 -8.57
CA GLU A 500 8.60 22.23 -9.12
C GLU A 500 7.39 21.58 -9.78
N PHE A 501 6.23 21.56 -9.09
CA PHE A 501 4.99 21.05 -9.64
C PHE A 501 4.56 21.79 -10.91
N SER A 502 4.65 23.13 -10.92
CA SER A 502 4.36 23.94 -12.11
C SER A 502 5.27 23.57 -13.28
N SER A 503 6.58 23.41 -13.03
CA SER A 503 7.55 23.04 -14.07
C SER A 503 7.30 21.63 -14.63
N LEU A 504 6.95 20.68 -13.77
CA LEU A 504 6.61 19.31 -14.15
C LEU A 504 5.31 19.28 -14.97
N MET A 505 4.31 20.07 -14.59
CA MET A 505 3.06 20.21 -15.32
C MET A 505 3.29 20.83 -16.71
N GLU A 506 4.17 21.83 -16.82
CA GLU A 506 4.53 22.45 -18.09
C GLU A 506 5.32 21.49 -18.99
N GLN A 507 6.26 20.71 -18.43
CA GLN A 507 6.95 19.64 -19.16
C GLN A 507 5.95 18.61 -19.71
N ARG A 508 5.04 18.11 -18.86
CA ARG A 508 4.02 17.13 -19.29
C ARG A 508 3.11 17.69 -20.38
N ARG A 509 2.77 18.98 -20.29
CA ARG A 509 2.00 19.68 -21.33
C ARG A 509 2.79 19.78 -22.63
N SER A 510 4.08 20.10 -22.58
CA SER A 510 4.96 20.14 -23.75
C SER A 510 5.07 18.77 -24.43
N GLU A 511 5.27 17.69 -23.66
CA GLU A 511 5.30 16.32 -24.17
C GLU A 511 3.96 15.91 -24.79
N SER A 512 2.84 16.26 -24.16
CA SER A 512 1.51 16.02 -24.70
C SER A 512 1.27 16.75 -26.02
N LEU A 513 1.74 18.00 -26.16
CA LEU A 513 1.65 18.74 -27.42
C LEU A 513 2.50 18.10 -28.52
N LYS A 514 3.74 17.68 -28.20
CA LYS A 514 4.59 16.95 -29.15
C LYS A 514 3.95 15.64 -29.61
N PHE A 515 3.32 14.90 -28.69
CA PHE A 515 2.59 13.68 -29.03
C PHE A 515 1.41 13.97 -29.97
N GLN A 516 0.64 15.03 -29.68
CA GLN A 516 -0.46 15.46 -30.53
C GLN A 516 0.02 15.90 -31.93
N GLU A 517 1.12 16.65 -32.03
CA GLU A 517 1.73 17.03 -33.31
C GLU A 517 2.18 15.80 -34.10
N MET A 518 2.85 14.84 -33.46
CA MET A 518 3.23 13.56 -34.09
C MET A 518 2.01 12.78 -34.57
N GLN A 519 0.92 12.77 -33.80
CA GLN A 519 -0.31 12.12 -34.19
C GLN A 519 -0.96 12.78 -35.41
N ILE A 520 -0.95 14.12 -35.47
CA ILE A 520 -1.42 14.88 -36.64
C ILE A 520 -0.54 14.59 -37.86
N GLU A 521 0.78 14.55 -37.69
CA GLU A 521 1.74 14.23 -38.75
C GLU A 521 1.49 12.82 -39.32
N HIS A 522 1.32 11.82 -38.44
CA HIS A 522 0.98 10.46 -38.83
C HIS A 522 -0.39 10.39 -39.54
N SER A 523 -1.38 11.14 -39.06
CA SER A 523 -2.69 11.23 -39.72
C SER A 523 -2.58 11.79 -41.14
N LYS A 524 -1.79 12.85 -41.33
CA LYS A 524 -1.51 13.43 -42.65
C LYS A 524 -0.80 12.43 -43.57
N GLN A 525 0.18 11.68 -43.05
CA GLN A 525 0.89 10.66 -43.83
C GLN A 525 -0.05 9.54 -44.30
N ILE A 526 -0.96 9.10 -43.44
CA ILE A 526 -2.01 8.12 -43.81
C ILE A 526 -2.92 8.69 -44.89
N GLU A 527 -3.35 9.94 -44.77
CA GLU A 527 -4.21 10.60 -45.76
C GLU A 527 -3.52 10.74 -47.12
N VAL A 528 -2.23 11.11 -47.15
CA VAL A 528 -1.43 11.16 -48.39
C VAL A 528 -1.27 9.78 -49.03
N LEU A 529 -1.03 8.74 -48.23
CA LEU A 529 -0.95 7.35 -48.72
C LEU A 529 -2.29 6.86 -49.28
N GLN A 530 -3.40 7.16 -48.60
CA GLN A 530 -4.74 6.84 -49.09
C GLN A 530 -5.04 7.56 -50.40
N GLN A 531 -4.69 8.85 -50.50
CA GLN A 531 -4.91 9.62 -51.72
C GLN A 531 -4.06 9.12 -52.89
N THR A 532 -2.81 8.72 -52.65
CA THR A 532 -1.94 8.14 -53.69
C THR A 532 -2.45 6.77 -54.15
N GLN A 533 -2.87 5.89 -53.23
CA GLN A 533 -3.50 4.62 -53.60
C GLN A 533 -4.79 4.83 -54.40
N LYS A 534 -5.62 5.81 -54.02
CA LYS A 534 -6.84 6.17 -54.75
C LYS A 534 -6.52 6.67 -56.16
N ASN A 535 -5.50 7.52 -56.33
CA ASN A 535 -5.05 7.98 -57.64
C ASN A 535 -4.50 6.82 -58.49
N ASN A 536 -3.74 5.90 -57.90
CA ASN A 536 -3.24 4.70 -58.59
C ASN A 536 -4.40 3.80 -59.07
N LEU A 537 -5.41 3.59 -58.23
CA LEU A 537 -6.62 2.87 -58.64
C LEU A 537 -7.38 3.59 -59.75
N SER A 538 -7.49 4.92 -59.70
CA SER A 538 -8.13 5.71 -60.75
C SER A 538 -7.40 5.60 -62.09
N THR A 539 -6.06 5.72 -62.08
CA THR A 539 -5.25 5.59 -63.29
C THR A 539 -5.29 4.18 -63.87
N ILE A 540 -5.31 3.14 -63.03
CA ILE A 540 -5.50 1.75 -63.47
C ILE A 540 -6.90 1.57 -64.09
N LYS A 541 -7.95 2.10 -63.45
CA LYS A 541 -9.31 2.07 -64.00
C LYS A 541 -9.40 2.78 -65.35
N GLU A 542 -8.79 3.96 -65.48
CA GLU A 542 -8.77 4.73 -66.72
C GLU A 542 -8.03 3.98 -67.84
N LYS A 543 -6.90 3.32 -67.53
CA LYS A 543 -6.20 2.44 -68.49
C LYS A 543 -7.08 1.30 -68.97
N TYR A 544 -7.74 0.57 -68.08
CA TYR A 544 -8.65 -0.51 -68.47
C TYR A 544 -9.85 0.01 -69.26
N GLN A 545 -10.36 1.19 -68.94
CA GLN A 545 -11.46 1.80 -69.68
C GLN A 545 -11.06 2.16 -71.12
N ILE A 546 -9.85 2.70 -71.32
CA ILE A 546 -9.28 2.96 -72.65
C ILE A 546 -9.05 1.64 -73.40
N GLU A 547 -8.54 0.61 -72.74
CA GLU A 547 -8.31 -0.70 -73.33
C GLU A 547 -9.61 -1.38 -73.78
N ILE A 548 -10.66 -1.31 -72.95
CA ILE A 548 -12.02 -1.76 -73.31
C ILE A 548 -12.56 -0.96 -74.50
N GLN A 549 -12.39 0.37 -74.54
CA GLN A 549 -12.80 1.18 -75.69
C GLN A 549 -12.07 0.79 -76.98
N ASN A 550 -10.77 0.52 -76.90
CA ASN A 550 -9.97 0.07 -78.05
C ASN A 550 -10.44 -1.30 -78.55
N LEU A 551 -10.67 -2.27 -77.64
CA LEU A 551 -11.21 -3.59 -77.98
C LEU A 551 -12.63 -3.50 -78.58
N GLN A 552 -13.47 -2.60 -78.07
CA GLN A 552 -14.79 -2.34 -78.64
C GLN A 552 -14.70 -1.76 -80.06
N MET A 553 -13.80 -0.79 -80.31
CA MET A 553 -13.57 -0.27 -81.66
C MET A 553 -13.04 -1.33 -82.63
N GLU A 554 -12.21 -2.26 -82.14
CA GLU A 554 -11.70 -3.38 -82.93
C GLU A 554 -12.81 -4.38 -83.27
N VAL A 555 -13.65 -4.76 -82.29
CA VAL A 555 -14.85 -5.56 -82.53
C VAL A 555 -15.83 -4.87 -83.50
N GLN A 556 -15.94 -3.55 -83.44
CA GLN A 556 -16.79 -2.76 -84.34
C GLN A 556 -16.24 -2.71 -85.78
N LYS A 557 -14.90 -2.67 -85.94
CA LYS A 557 -14.25 -2.88 -87.24
C LYS A 557 -14.55 -4.27 -87.82
N TYR A 558 -14.52 -5.32 -87.00
CA TYR A 558 -14.88 -6.68 -87.43
C TYR A 558 -16.37 -6.84 -87.75
N LYS A 559 -17.28 -6.13 -87.05
CA LYS A 559 -18.72 -6.09 -87.37
C LYS A 559 -19.05 -5.31 -88.66
N CYS A 560 -18.19 -4.39 -89.11
CA CYS A 560 -18.42 -3.58 -90.31
C CYS A 560 -17.99 -4.29 -91.62
N GLY A 561 -17.60 -5.58 -91.57
CA GLY A 561 -17.17 -6.37 -92.73
C GLY A 561 -18.21 -7.34 -93.32
N SER A 562 -19.47 -7.29 -92.90
CA SER A 562 -20.53 -8.19 -93.43
C SER A 562 -21.89 -7.50 -93.55
N ASN A 563 -22.13 -7.01 -94.77
CA ASN A 563 -23.36 -6.76 -95.55
C ASN A 563 -24.71 -6.41 -94.90
N ASP A 564 -25.23 -5.29 -95.42
CA ASP A 564 -26.55 -5.06 -96.02
C ASP A 564 -27.84 -4.94 -95.18
N ASN A 565 -28.44 -3.76 -95.36
CA ASN A 565 -29.86 -3.43 -95.46
C ASN A 565 -30.74 -3.48 -94.19
N VAL A 566 -31.27 -2.30 -93.82
CA VAL A 566 -32.70 -1.95 -93.67
C VAL A 566 -32.86 -0.77 -92.69
N THR A 567 -33.11 0.40 -93.28
CA THR A 567 -34.20 1.34 -92.93
C THR A 567 -34.22 2.06 -91.56
N ASN A 568 -33.65 3.27 -91.57
CA ASN A 568 -34.35 4.57 -91.46
C ASN A 568 -35.02 5.04 -90.12
N ILE A 569 -34.83 6.35 -89.86
CA ILE A 569 -35.64 7.32 -89.09
C ILE A 569 -35.16 7.69 -87.65
N TYR A 570 -34.43 8.81 -87.59
CA TYR A 570 -34.32 9.83 -86.51
C TYR A 570 -35.60 10.71 -86.46
N PRO A 571 -35.86 11.67 -85.53
CA PRO A 571 -35.06 12.15 -84.37
C PRO A 571 -35.87 12.50 -83.07
N GLU A 572 -35.12 12.93 -82.03
CA GLU A 572 -35.35 14.14 -81.19
C GLU A 572 -35.98 14.10 -79.77
N LYS A 573 -35.13 14.47 -78.78
CA LYS A 573 -35.33 15.32 -77.55
C LYS A 573 -36.42 14.93 -76.51
N GLN A 574 -36.32 15.18 -75.20
CA GLN A 574 -35.39 15.87 -74.30
C GLN A 574 -35.77 15.48 -72.85
N GLU A 575 -34.78 15.52 -71.95
CA GLU A 575 -34.84 15.90 -70.52
C GLU A 575 -35.45 14.99 -69.42
N ASP A 576 -34.59 14.86 -68.41
CA ASP A 576 -34.82 14.80 -66.96
C ASP A 576 -35.05 13.47 -66.21
N SER A 577 -33.97 13.12 -65.48
CA SER A 577 -33.93 12.97 -64.03
C SER A 577 -34.03 11.56 -63.41
N VAL A 578 -32.91 11.23 -62.76
CA VAL A 578 -32.68 10.35 -61.59
C VAL A 578 -32.64 8.83 -61.81
N ALA A 579 -31.44 8.31 -61.50
CA ALA A 579 -31.05 7.00 -60.95
C ALA A 579 -31.95 5.80 -61.31
N ASP A 580 -31.44 4.67 -61.80
CA ASP A 580 -30.53 3.81 -61.06
C ASP A 580 -30.37 2.51 -61.89
N THR A 581 -29.33 1.75 -61.56
CA THR A 581 -29.26 0.27 -61.72
C THR A 581 -29.01 -0.36 -63.11
N GLU A 582 -27.77 -0.84 -63.24
CA GLU A 582 -27.32 -2.14 -63.78
C GLU A 582 -27.57 -2.54 -65.24
N ASN A 583 -26.49 -2.87 -65.96
CA ASN A 583 -26.15 -4.29 -66.25
C ASN A 583 -24.84 -4.49 -67.05
N HIS A 584 -24.15 -5.56 -66.67
CA HIS A 584 -23.02 -6.27 -67.31
C HIS A 584 -23.15 -6.51 -68.84
N PRO A 585 -22.04 -6.74 -69.61
CA PRO A 585 -21.39 -8.08 -69.74
C PRO A 585 -19.85 -8.05 -70.06
N ARG A 586 -19.01 -8.95 -69.48
CA ARG A 586 -18.54 -10.31 -69.89
C ARG A 586 -17.51 -10.41 -71.05
N PHE A 587 -16.54 -11.34 -70.82
CA PHE A 587 -15.68 -12.11 -71.76
C PHE A 587 -14.39 -11.45 -72.30
N SER A 588 -13.22 -12.09 -72.44
CA SER A 588 -12.62 -13.41 -72.11
C SER A 588 -11.14 -13.40 -72.60
N GLY A 589 -10.23 -14.20 -72.03
CA GLY A 589 -8.88 -14.39 -72.60
C GLY A 589 -7.85 -15.13 -71.73
N MET A 590 -7.69 -16.43 -72.01
CA MET A 590 -6.71 -17.41 -71.48
C MET A 590 -5.22 -17.01 -71.56
N SER A 591 -4.40 -17.55 -70.63
CA SER A 591 -3.18 -18.30 -70.97
C SER A 591 -2.65 -19.18 -69.82
N ILE A 592 -2.82 -20.50 -69.97
CA ILE A 592 -1.87 -21.61 -69.80
C ILE A 592 -0.77 -21.50 -68.72
N LEU A 593 -0.78 -22.41 -67.74
CA LEU A 593 0.36 -23.27 -67.40
C LEU A 593 -0.08 -24.57 -66.68
N GLU A 594 0.66 -25.64 -66.96
CA GLU A 594 0.43 -27.06 -66.66
C GLU A 594 0.57 -27.46 -65.17
N ARG A 595 -0.12 -28.57 -64.80
CA ARG A 595 0.21 -29.64 -63.84
C ARG A 595 0.72 -29.25 -62.43
N GLU A 596 0.23 -29.84 -61.35
CA GLU A 596 0.30 -31.28 -61.09
C GLU A 596 -0.75 -31.73 -60.06
N ASP A 597 -1.15 -32.99 -60.25
CA ASP A 597 -1.81 -33.99 -59.42
C ASP A 597 -2.21 -33.70 -57.96
N GLY A 598 -3.32 -34.35 -57.61
CA GLY A 598 -3.51 -34.91 -56.27
C GLY A 598 -4.52 -34.12 -55.45
N GLU A 599 -5.81 -34.35 -55.67
CA GLU A 599 -6.62 -35.25 -54.83
C GLU A 599 -7.49 -34.39 -53.90
N GLY A 600 -8.81 -34.44 -54.01
CA GLY A 600 -9.52 -35.70 -53.99
C GLY A 600 -10.22 -35.76 -52.66
N SER A 601 -11.41 -35.20 -52.68
CA SER A 601 -12.49 -35.31 -51.72
C SER A 601 -12.53 -36.66 -50.98
N GLU A 602 -12.84 -36.63 -49.70
CA GLU A 602 -13.93 -37.48 -49.22
C GLU A 602 -14.70 -36.81 -48.08
N SER A 603 -15.90 -36.39 -48.44
CA SER A 603 -17.04 -36.30 -47.56
C SER A 603 -17.25 -37.65 -46.87
N VAL A 604 -17.52 -37.66 -45.57
CA VAL A 604 -18.36 -38.71 -44.99
C VAL A 604 -19.77 -38.18 -44.91
N ASP A 605 -20.61 -38.81 -45.72
CA ASP A 605 -22.06 -38.75 -45.64
C ASP A 605 -22.56 -38.95 -44.21
N SER A 606 -23.54 -38.14 -43.81
CA SER A 606 -24.62 -38.63 -42.96
C SER A 606 -25.92 -38.40 -43.69
N TYR A 607 -26.46 -39.51 -44.17
CA TYR A 607 -27.67 -39.61 -44.97
C TYR A 607 -28.86 -38.82 -44.37
N PRO A 608 -29.73 -38.29 -45.25
CA PRO A 608 -30.98 -37.66 -44.89
C PRO A 608 -32.06 -38.73 -44.63
N SER A 609 -32.87 -38.54 -43.60
CA SER A 609 -34.19 -39.19 -43.54
C SER A 609 -35.27 -38.15 -43.82
N VAL A 610 -35.77 -38.26 -45.04
CA VAL A 610 -36.98 -37.65 -45.55
C VAL A 610 -38.18 -38.26 -44.85
N ALA A 611 -39.04 -37.44 -44.24
CA ALA A 611 -40.48 -37.48 -44.54
C ALA A 611 -41.21 -36.24 -43.96
N PRO A 612 -42.30 -35.81 -44.62
CA PRO A 612 -42.73 -34.43 -44.66
C PRO A 612 -44.08 -34.19 -43.95
N ASN A 613 -44.46 -32.91 -43.90
CA ASN A 613 -45.77 -32.35 -43.56
C ASN A 613 -46.16 -32.39 -42.07
N ILE A 614 -46.25 -31.21 -41.46
CA ILE A 614 -47.53 -30.51 -41.21
C ILE A 614 -47.25 -29.12 -40.60
N GLU A 615 -47.78 -28.11 -41.27
CA GLU A 615 -48.28 -26.83 -40.77
C GLU A 615 -47.34 -25.85 -40.02
N LYS A 616 -47.03 -24.76 -40.75
CA LYS A 616 -47.31 -23.36 -40.37
C LYS A 616 -47.63 -23.15 -38.87
N LEU A 617 -46.63 -22.77 -38.08
CA LEU A 617 -46.84 -21.75 -37.06
C LEU A 617 -45.56 -20.95 -36.84
N ARG A 618 -45.66 -19.67 -37.16
CA ARG A 618 -44.65 -18.62 -36.95
C ARG A 618 -44.11 -18.72 -35.51
N LYS A 619 -42.82 -19.00 -35.34
CA LYS A 619 -42.09 -18.63 -34.13
C LYS A 619 -41.90 -17.11 -34.18
N PRO A 620 -42.44 -16.30 -33.25
CA PRO A 620 -41.99 -14.93 -33.12
C PRO A 620 -40.63 -14.93 -32.42
N ALA A 621 -39.77 -14.00 -32.84
CA ALA A 621 -38.48 -13.74 -32.22
C ALA A 621 -38.65 -13.54 -30.71
N LEU A 622 -37.76 -14.17 -29.93
CA LEU A 622 -37.69 -14.00 -28.49
C LEU A 622 -37.30 -12.55 -28.19
N MET A 623 -38.08 -11.90 -27.34
CA MET A 623 -37.83 -10.56 -26.82
C MET A 623 -36.56 -10.59 -25.94
N PRO A 624 -35.56 -9.72 -26.19
CA PRO A 624 -34.32 -9.69 -25.44
C PRO A 624 -34.52 -9.48 -23.93
N LEU A 625 -33.67 -10.13 -23.13
CA LEU A 625 -33.71 -10.14 -21.67
C LEU A 625 -33.75 -8.73 -21.04
N ASP A 626 -33.12 -7.76 -21.69
CA ASP A 626 -33.07 -6.37 -21.25
C ASP A 626 -34.40 -5.62 -21.39
N GLU A 627 -35.29 -6.06 -22.28
CA GLU A 627 -36.58 -5.39 -22.53
C GLU A 627 -37.65 -5.84 -21.51
N LEU A 628 -37.46 -7.01 -20.88
CA LEU A 628 -38.36 -7.53 -19.84
C LEU A 628 -37.95 -7.11 -18.42
N LEU A 629 -36.66 -6.79 -18.21
CA LEU A 629 -36.16 -6.29 -16.92
C LEU A 629 -36.43 -4.79 -16.71
N ASN A 630 -36.81 -4.07 -17.78
CA ASN A 630 -37.06 -2.63 -17.76
C ASN A 630 -38.56 -2.25 -17.72
N SER A 631 -39.49 -3.21 -17.64
CA SER A 631 -40.91 -2.88 -17.43
C SER A 631 -41.13 -2.48 -15.96
N PRO A 632 -41.64 -1.28 -15.66
CA PRO A 632 -41.82 -0.81 -14.28
C PRO A 632 -42.85 -1.67 -13.53
N ASP A 633 -42.49 -2.12 -12.33
CA ASP A 633 -43.39 -2.68 -11.33
C ASP A 633 -44.38 -1.60 -10.84
N ASP A 634 -45.52 -1.42 -11.51
CA ASP A 634 -46.65 -0.69 -10.96
C ASP A 634 -47.72 -1.67 -10.44
N PHE A 635 -47.47 -2.23 -9.26
CA PHE A 635 -48.50 -2.94 -8.49
C PHE A 635 -49.11 -2.00 -7.44
N THR A 636 -50.08 -1.19 -7.89
CA THR A 636 -51.11 -0.70 -6.97
C THR A 636 -52.22 -1.74 -6.89
N THR A 637 -52.38 -2.29 -5.70
CA THR A 637 -53.47 -3.19 -5.34
C THR A 637 -54.81 -2.45 -5.51
N SER A 638 -55.64 -2.88 -6.45
CA SER A 638 -57.08 -2.64 -6.39
C SER A 638 -57.82 -3.94 -6.64
N GLN A 639 -58.40 -4.43 -5.56
CA GLN A 639 -59.51 -5.38 -5.55
C GLN A 639 -60.60 -4.86 -6.48
N ASN A 640 -60.88 -5.57 -7.58
CA ASN A 640 -62.24 -5.83 -8.02
C ASN A 640 -62.27 -6.91 -9.11
N SER A 641 -63.20 -7.84 -8.89
CA SER A 641 -63.55 -8.98 -9.72
C SER A 641 -63.82 -8.61 -11.18
N SER A 642 -63.06 -9.19 -12.10
CA SER A 642 -63.58 -9.88 -13.28
C SER A 642 -62.43 -10.68 -13.89
N PHE A 643 -62.76 -11.86 -14.40
CA PHE A 643 -61.89 -12.86 -15.04
C PHE A 643 -60.55 -12.35 -15.60
N PRO A 644 -59.42 -13.03 -15.31
CA PRO A 644 -58.14 -12.66 -15.91
C PRO A 644 -58.27 -12.72 -17.43
N ASN A 645 -57.90 -11.62 -18.08
CA ASN A 645 -57.81 -11.56 -19.54
C ASN A 645 -57.00 -12.77 -20.02
N ARG A 646 -57.59 -13.59 -20.89
CA ARG A 646 -56.96 -14.82 -21.42
C ARG A 646 -55.52 -14.60 -21.91
N GLN A 647 -55.24 -13.40 -22.41
CA GLN A 647 -53.90 -12.97 -22.83
C GLN A 647 -52.90 -12.79 -21.68
N GLU A 648 -53.31 -12.23 -20.54
CA GLU A 648 -52.44 -12.11 -19.36
C GLU A 648 -52.09 -13.49 -18.81
N LEU A 649 -53.08 -14.39 -18.75
CA LEU A 649 -52.86 -15.77 -18.31
C LEU A 649 -51.87 -16.50 -19.24
N GLU A 650 -51.98 -16.32 -20.55
CA GLU A 650 -51.03 -16.88 -21.51
C GLU A 650 -49.62 -16.27 -21.38
N ILE A 651 -49.49 -14.99 -21.03
CA ILE A 651 -48.19 -14.35 -20.77
C ILE A 651 -47.57 -14.95 -19.48
N TYR A 652 -48.36 -15.09 -18.42
CA TYR A 652 -47.91 -15.75 -17.19
C TYR A 652 -47.55 -17.23 -17.43
N GLU A 653 -48.32 -17.95 -18.24
CA GLU A 653 -48.03 -19.34 -18.60
C GLU A 653 -46.74 -19.46 -19.42
N ARG A 654 -46.50 -18.54 -20.38
CA ARG A 654 -45.23 -18.48 -21.12
C ARG A 654 -44.05 -18.15 -20.20
N ARG A 655 -44.23 -17.21 -19.27
CA ARG A 655 -43.20 -16.85 -18.28
C ARG A 655 -42.86 -18.01 -17.36
N VAL A 656 -43.86 -18.73 -16.85
CA VAL A 656 -43.66 -19.91 -16.00
C VAL A 656 -42.95 -21.02 -16.78
N LYS A 657 -43.34 -21.28 -18.04
CA LYS A 657 -42.66 -22.26 -18.91
C LYS A 657 -41.19 -21.89 -19.15
N HIS A 658 -40.90 -20.61 -19.40
CA HIS A 658 -39.53 -20.13 -19.58
C HIS A 658 -38.69 -20.23 -18.30
N LEU A 659 -39.25 -19.82 -17.15
CA LEU A 659 -38.58 -19.96 -15.84
C LEU A 659 -38.33 -21.43 -15.48
N THR A 660 -39.26 -22.33 -15.82
CA THR A 660 -39.10 -23.77 -15.59
C THR A 660 -38.01 -24.35 -16.47
N ALA A 661 -37.92 -23.93 -17.74
CA ALA A 661 -36.84 -24.33 -18.63
C ALA A 661 -35.47 -23.85 -18.13
N LEU A 662 -35.37 -22.56 -17.73
CA LEU A 662 -34.17 -22.00 -17.12
C LEU A 662 -33.76 -22.73 -15.84
N LEU A 663 -34.72 -23.09 -14.99
CA LEU A 663 -34.45 -23.85 -13.78
C LEU A 663 -33.91 -25.24 -14.10
N SER A 664 -34.50 -25.93 -15.09
CA SER A 664 -34.01 -27.24 -15.52
C SER A 664 -32.60 -27.19 -16.12
N ASP A 665 -32.25 -26.11 -16.82
CA ASP A 665 -30.91 -25.93 -17.38
C ASP A 665 -29.90 -25.56 -16.28
N ALA A 666 -30.30 -24.74 -15.30
CA ALA A 666 -29.49 -24.47 -14.11
C ALA A 666 -29.25 -25.75 -13.28
N GLU A 667 -30.26 -26.61 -13.11
CA GLU A 667 -30.11 -27.91 -12.43
C GLU A 667 -29.13 -28.84 -13.16
N LYS A 668 -29.21 -28.93 -14.49
CA LYS A 668 -28.25 -29.71 -15.30
C LYS A 668 -26.83 -29.16 -15.17
N ASP A 669 -26.67 -27.85 -15.16
CA ASP A 669 -25.36 -27.22 -15.05
C ASP A 669 -24.78 -27.40 -13.63
N ILE A 670 -25.60 -27.36 -12.59
CA ILE A 670 -25.21 -27.74 -11.22
C ILE A 670 -24.76 -29.21 -11.17
N ALA A 671 -25.46 -30.13 -11.84
CA ALA A 671 -25.08 -31.54 -11.89
C ALA A 671 -23.71 -31.74 -12.59
N LYS A 672 -23.48 -31.07 -13.73
CA LYS A 672 -22.18 -31.08 -14.42
C LYS A 672 -21.06 -30.49 -13.56
N LEU A 673 -21.30 -29.33 -12.95
CA LEU A 673 -20.34 -28.69 -12.05
C LEU A 673 -19.99 -29.59 -10.87
N THR A 674 -20.96 -30.32 -10.33
CA THR A 674 -20.76 -31.27 -9.24
C THR A 674 -19.88 -32.45 -9.68
N GLN A 675 -20.14 -33.04 -10.86
CA GLN A 675 -19.31 -34.11 -11.42
C GLN A 675 -17.88 -33.63 -11.71
N LEU A 676 -17.74 -32.44 -12.30
CA LEU A 676 -16.44 -31.83 -12.56
C LEU A 676 -15.68 -31.56 -11.25
N ASN A 677 -16.37 -31.11 -10.20
CA ASN A 677 -15.78 -30.88 -8.88
C ASN A 677 -15.28 -32.20 -8.25
N GLN A 678 -16.02 -33.30 -8.42
CA GLN A 678 -15.56 -34.63 -7.99
C GLN A 678 -14.32 -35.08 -8.77
N LEU A 679 -14.31 -34.92 -10.11
CA LEU A 679 -13.15 -35.25 -10.95
C LEU A 679 -11.93 -34.39 -10.60
N LEU A 680 -12.11 -33.09 -10.38
CA LEU A 680 -11.05 -32.18 -9.94
C LEU A 680 -10.50 -32.56 -8.57
N LYS A 681 -11.36 -32.92 -7.60
CA LYS A 681 -10.91 -33.40 -6.29
C LYS A 681 -10.10 -34.68 -6.42
N GLU A 682 -10.50 -35.61 -7.27
CA GLU A 682 -9.73 -36.85 -7.48
C GLU A 682 -8.43 -36.60 -8.26
N GLU A 683 -8.43 -35.66 -9.21
CA GLU A 683 -7.23 -35.21 -9.92
C GLU A 683 -6.21 -34.58 -8.96
N ILE A 684 -6.67 -33.70 -8.06
CA ILE A 684 -5.83 -33.09 -7.03
C ILE A 684 -5.27 -34.16 -6.11
N ARG A 685 -6.10 -35.10 -5.64
CA ARG A 685 -5.64 -36.23 -4.83
C ARG A 685 -4.63 -37.09 -5.59
N ARG A 686 -4.86 -37.35 -6.89
CA ARG A 686 -3.92 -38.12 -7.74
C ARG A 686 -2.59 -37.40 -7.88
N GLN A 687 -2.60 -36.09 -8.12
CA GLN A 687 -1.39 -35.28 -8.23
C GLN A 687 -0.64 -35.21 -6.90
N GLN A 688 -1.33 -35.01 -5.77
CA GLN A 688 -0.71 -35.07 -4.44
C GLN A 688 -0.04 -36.43 -4.19
N ARG A 689 -0.75 -37.54 -4.49
CA ARG A 689 -0.17 -38.89 -4.41
C ARG A 689 1.03 -39.08 -5.34
N SER A 690 1.07 -38.42 -6.49
CA SER A 690 2.20 -38.46 -7.43
C SER A 690 3.42 -37.70 -6.93
N VAL A 691 3.23 -36.52 -6.34
CA VAL A 691 4.32 -35.72 -5.75
C VAL A 691 4.89 -36.40 -4.51
N GLU A 692 4.04 -37.00 -3.68
CA GLU A 692 4.49 -37.80 -2.54
C GLU A 692 5.26 -39.07 -2.99
N ARG A 693 4.85 -39.70 -4.09
CA ARG A 693 5.60 -40.82 -4.70
C ARG A 693 6.98 -40.40 -5.18
N GLU A 694 7.13 -39.18 -5.70
CA GLU A 694 8.43 -38.63 -6.13
C GLU A 694 9.43 -38.54 -4.97
N GLN A 695 8.97 -38.18 -3.77
CA GLN A 695 9.82 -38.17 -2.57
C GLN A 695 10.30 -39.57 -2.17
N HIS A 696 9.51 -40.60 -2.45
CA HIS A 696 9.85 -42.00 -2.21
C HIS A 696 10.51 -42.69 -3.43
N ALA A 697 10.73 -41.98 -4.54
CA ALA A 697 11.29 -42.54 -5.77
C ALA A 697 12.74 -43.06 -5.60
N ASN A 698 13.52 -42.49 -4.67
CA ASN A 698 14.86 -42.95 -4.33
C ASN A 698 14.88 -44.35 -3.69
N ASN A 699 13.72 -44.87 -3.24
CA ASN A 699 13.56 -46.19 -2.64
C ASN A 699 13.11 -47.27 -3.64
N PHE A 700 13.34 -47.10 -4.95
CA PHE A 700 12.86 -48.05 -5.97
C PHE A 700 13.46 -49.46 -5.80
N GLU A 701 14.71 -49.58 -5.32
CA GLU A 701 15.31 -50.88 -5.01
C GLU A 701 14.64 -51.58 -3.81
N TYR A 702 14.29 -50.80 -2.77
CA TYR A 702 13.53 -51.30 -1.63
C TYR A 702 12.11 -51.72 -2.05
N LEU A 703 11.44 -50.91 -2.86
CA LEU A 703 10.14 -51.23 -3.43
C LEU A 703 10.21 -52.51 -4.28
N LYS A 704 11.23 -52.65 -5.13
CA LYS A 704 11.46 -53.87 -5.90
C LYS A 704 11.54 -55.09 -4.99
N ASN A 705 12.29 -55.02 -3.88
CA ASN A 705 12.39 -56.11 -2.91
C ASN A 705 11.07 -56.40 -2.19
N VAL A 706 10.32 -55.36 -1.83
CA VAL A 706 9.00 -55.47 -1.16
C VAL A 706 7.96 -56.07 -2.12
N VAL A 707 7.89 -55.61 -3.37
CA VAL A 707 7.00 -56.14 -4.41
C VAL A 707 7.38 -57.57 -4.76
N PHE A 708 8.68 -57.87 -4.88
CA PHE A 708 9.16 -59.22 -5.13
C PHE A 708 8.76 -60.18 -4.00
N LYS A 709 8.91 -59.76 -2.73
CA LYS A 709 8.38 -60.51 -1.58
C LYS A 709 6.86 -60.63 -1.62
N PHE A 710 6.13 -59.56 -1.92
CA PHE A 710 4.66 -59.58 -1.99
C PHE A 710 4.13 -60.59 -3.02
N VAL A 711 4.73 -60.64 -4.21
CA VAL A 711 4.32 -61.56 -5.29
C VAL A 711 4.72 -63.02 -4.98
N THR A 712 5.90 -63.25 -4.38
CA THR A 712 6.43 -64.61 -4.14
C THR A 712 5.88 -65.29 -2.88
N LEU A 713 5.42 -64.54 -1.88
CA LEU A 713 4.78 -65.10 -0.69
C LEU A 713 3.42 -65.73 -1.03
N LYS A 714 2.98 -66.75 -0.29
CA LYS A 714 1.62 -67.34 -0.45
C LYS A 714 0.60 -66.54 0.36
N ASN A 715 -0.68 -66.61 0.01
CA ASN A 715 -1.77 -65.87 0.68
C ASN A 715 -1.73 -66.07 2.20
N GLY A 716 -1.56 -64.99 2.97
CA GLY A 716 -1.35 -65.05 4.41
C GLY A 716 -1.03 -63.68 5.01
N ASP A 717 -0.91 -63.65 6.34
CA ASP A 717 -0.75 -62.42 7.12
C ASP A 717 0.50 -61.60 6.73
N GLU A 718 1.55 -62.26 6.25
CA GLU A 718 2.76 -61.60 5.78
C GLU A 718 2.52 -60.73 4.53
N ARG A 719 1.59 -61.12 3.63
CA ARG A 719 1.20 -60.28 2.49
C ARG A 719 0.44 -59.04 2.96
N SER A 720 -0.43 -59.13 3.96
CA SER A 720 -1.13 -57.97 4.52
C SER A 720 -0.21 -57.02 5.27
N HIS A 721 0.83 -57.52 5.95
CA HIS A 721 1.83 -56.68 6.60
C HIS A 721 2.64 -55.84 5.60
N LEU A 722 2.78 -56.29 4.36
CA LEU A 722 3.45 -55.54 3.29
C LEU A 722 2.55 -54.48 2.63
N ILE A 723 1.23 -54.52 2.82
CA ILE A 723 0.29 -53.55 2.22
C ILE A 723 0.49 -52.14 2.77
N PRO A 724 0.62 -51.91 4.10
CA PRO A 724 0.95 -50.59 4.63
C PRO A 724 2.25 -50.03 4.07
N VAL A 725 3.26 -50.88 3.87
CA VAL A 725 4.56 -50.49 3.29
C VAL A 725 4.44 -50.15 1.80
N LEU A 726 3.67 -50.93 1.04
CA LEU A 726 3.35 -50.60 -0.35
C LEU A 726 2.52 -49.31 -0.44
N ASN A 727 1.62 -49.07 0.51
CA ASN A 727 0.80 -47.87 0.53
C ASN A 727 1.60 -46.61 0.91
N THR A 728 2.59 -46.72 1.81
CA THR A 728 3.47 -45.58 2.13
C THR A 728 4.37 -45.22 0.94
N ILE A 729 4.86 -46.20 0.19
CA ILE A 729 5.76 -45.95 -0.95
C ILE A 729 5.00 -45.55 -2.22
N LEU A 730 3.93 -46.27 -2.57
CA LEU A 730 3.18 -46.07 -3.81
C LEU A 730 1.98 -45.13 -3.67
N LYS A 731 1.60 -44.76 -2.43
CA LYS A 731 0.44 -43.89 -2.15
C LYS A 731 -0.78 -44.33 -2.94
N LEU A 732 -1.20 -45.56 -2.67
CA LEU A 732 -2.26 -46.22 -3.38
C LEU A 732 -3.60 -45.54 -3.06
N SER A 733 -4.54 -45.58 -4.00
CA SER A 733 -5.89 -45.11 -3.74
C SER A 733 -6.56 -46.01 -2.69
N PRO A 734 -7.59 -45.50 -1.98
CA PRO A 734 -8.38 -46.33 -1.08
C PRO A 734 -8.95 -47.57 -1.78
N GLU A 735 -9.37 -47.44 -3.05
CA GLU A 735 -9.86 -48.56 -3.86
C GLU A 735 -8.77 -49.56 -4.22
N GLU A 736 -7.55 -49.09 -4.54
CA GLU A 736 -6.40 -49.94 -4.85
C GLU A 736 -5.92 -50.71 -3.62
N THR A 737 -5.88 -50.05 -2.46
CA THR A 737 -5.54 -50.67 -1.18
C THR A 737 -6.60 -51.70 -0.78
N GLN A 738 -7.88 -51.42 -1.05
CA GLN A 738 -8.96 -52.38 -0.84
C GLN A 738 -8.80 -53.62 -1.74
N LYS A 739 -8.47 -53.44 -3.02
CA LYS A 739 -8.18 -54.55 -3.94
C LYS A 739 -6.97 -55.38 -3.48
N LEU A 740 -5.90 -54.75 -3.00
CA LEU A 740 -4.73 -55.46 -2.47
C LEU A 740 -5.04 -56.20 -1.16
N ASN A 741 -5.86 -55.64 -0.28
CA ASN A 741 -6.32 -56.33 0.93
C ASN A 741 -7.15 -57.59 0.60
N VAL A 742 -7.99 -57.51 -0.44
CA VAL A 742 -8.73 -58.67 -0.97
C VAL A 742 -7.77 -59.73 -1.51
N VAL A 743 -6.76 -59.32 -2.29
CA VAL A 743 -5.75 -60.25 -2.86
C VAL A 743 -4.83 -60.85 -1.78
N ALA A 744 -4.56 -60.13 -0.70
CA ALA A 744 -3.79 -60.62 0.45
C ALA A 744 -4.59 -61.56 1.37
N GLY A 745 -5.90 -61.71 1.16
CA GLY A 745 -6.76 -62.61 1.93
C GLY A 745 -7.32 -62.01 3.23
N VAL A 746 -7.14 -60.71 3.48
CA VAL A 746 -7.71 -60.03 4.65
C VAL A 746 -9.13 -59.58 4.32
N THR A 747 -10.07 -60.49 4.51
CA THR A 747 -11.49 -60.14 4.55
C THR A 747 -11.88 -59.85 6.01
N GLY A 748 -12.11 -58.58 6.33
CA GLY A 748 -13.01 -58.23 7.44
C GLY A 748 -12.46 -57.56 8.71
N LYS A 749 -11.27 -56.96 8.73
CA LYS A 749 -10.89 -56.03 9.83
C LYS A 749 -10.37 -54.70 9.30
N SER A 750 -11.27 -53.72 9.34
CA SER A 750 -11.03 -52.30 9.06
C SER A 750 -9.86 -51.77 9.88
N TRP A 751 -8.80 -51.33 9.20
CA TRP A 751 -7.75 -50.52 9.80
C TRP A 751 -8.24 -49.07 9.84
N ILE A 752 -8.51 -48.55 11.04
CA ILE A 752 -8.90 -47.16 11.29
C ILE A 752 -7.63 -46.36 11.56
N PRO A 753 -7.28 -45.33 10.79
CA PRO A 753 -6.12 -44.49 11.07
C PRO A 753 -6.43 -43.57 12.26
N GLY A 754 -5.77 -43.77 13.42
CA GLY A 754 -5.89 -42.81 14.53
C GLY A 754 -5.61 -43.27 15.97
N ILE A 755 -5.16 -44.49 16.23
CA ILE A 755 -4.86 -44.94 17.61
C ILE A 755 -3.34 -45.02 17.81
N PRO A 756 -2.73 -44.24 18.73
CA PRO A 756 -1.33 -44.41 19.08
C PRO A 756 -1.20 -45.58 20.06
N ILE A 757 -0.31 -46.54 19.77
CA ILE A 757 0.04 -47.61 20.73
C ILE A 757 1.38 -47.25 21.41
N PRO A 758 1.46 -47.33 22.75
CA PRO A 758 2.61 -46.83 23.53
C PRO A 758 3.82 -47.78 23.53
N GLY A 759 5.00 -47.14 23.49
CA GLY A 759 6.17 -47.49 24.31
C GLY A 759 7.01 -48.69 23.87
N TRP A 760 8.12 -48.43 23.17
CA TRP A 760 9.39 -49.12 23.42
C TRP A 760 10.51 -48.10 23.51
N ASN A 761 11.15 -48.12 24.68
CA ASN A 761 12.19 -47.21 25.18
C ASN A 761 13.50 -47.28 24.40
N HIS A 762 14.28 -46.22 24.60
CA HIS A 762 15.72 -46.14 24.37
C HIS A 762 16.47 -47.46 24.65
N ASN A 763 17.21 -47.90 23.63
CA ASN A 763 18.67 -48.01 23.70
C ASN A 763 19.27 -47.59 22.36
#